data_AF-A0A0Q7AUZ6-F1
#
_entry.id   AF-A0A0Q7AUZ6-F1
#
_cell.length_a   1.000
_cell.length_b   1.000
_cell.length_c   1.000
_cell.angle_alpha   90.00
_cell.angle_beta   90.00
_cell.angle_gamma   90.00
#
_symmetry.space_group_name_H-M   'P 1'
#
loop_
_entity.id
_entity.type
_entity.pdbx_description
1 polymer ?
#
loop_
_entity_poly.entity_id
_entity_poly.type
_entity_poly.pdbx_seq_one_letter_code
_entity_poly.pdbx_strand_id
1 'polypeptide(L)'
;MATIVPYISVANIPGLTTQNIRDFTTEDWAAFSTDQLVALTTAQMAAITSTGLSALASDQIRAFQTEDFRAITTSSLRGFGSDQIGAITTDQLQAMSSGQIAALTSVQIKGFDAADMVALTTGQVAALTTAQAFSLSTDQLAAIETGDLRFLTTGALRALTSTQLDGLTSDQLRALTTGQVNSLTTAQVRSLNTEDLNSFTSDQFNRLSTAQVAALTSDQVANLATDNLNSLGTAQFSVLNSGQIGALTTDQLSKLETADLRAVTTAALRGLSSDQVQSLASDAVGSLTTGQIAALSTVQVQGLEAADMGALGTAQVAVLSSAQAQALSTDQLSVIDAADMKSLSTLALRALSNAQLDGLTSDQLRALTSGQIMALTTGQISNLNTDDLGSLTSDQLNKLTTVQVAALTANQLGNLATDTLNALGTQQFAALSSTQLAALTTDQLSKLETADLRAVTTAALRGLSSDQINSLTSDEVAALSTGQIASLTSVQVQGLEAADMAALSTAQVAVLSSVQMQGLSTDQLAAIETGDMRSLSTVALRSLSNAQLDGLTSDQLRALATGQVNALTTAQVSNLNTDDLNSLTSEQFARLATAQVQALSANQLGNLATDNLNAMGSAQFAVLTSAQFGALTTDQLSKLETADLRAVTTAALRGLSSDQVQSLASDAVGSLTTGQIAALSTVQVQGLEAADMAALGTAQVAVLSSAQAQALSTDQLSAIEAADMKSLSTVALRALSNAQIDGLTSDQLRALSSGQINSLTTAQVQNLNTDDLNSLTSDQFNKLSTAQIAALTANQIGNLATDNLNAMGTQQFAALSSAQVGALTTDQLSKLETADLRAVTTTALRGLSSDQVNSLTSDEVGSLTTAQIASLSTVQIQGLEAADMAALGTAQVAVLSSAQAQGLSTDQLAAIEAGDIKSLSTLALRALSNAQLDGLTSDQLRALSSSQINSLTTGQVDQFNKLSTGQIAALTANQVGNLATDNLNAMGTQQFAALSSTQVAALTTDQLSKLETADLRAVTTNALRGLSSDQINSLTSDAVASMGTNQIATLSTVQIQGLEVADMTALTTGQVAVL
;
A
#
# COMPACT_ATOMS: atom_id res chain seq x y z
N MET A 1 96.41 -52.53 -115.78
CA MET A 1 97.66 -53.15 -116.28
C MET A 1 98.07 -54.14 -115.21
N ALA A 2 98.54 -55.34 -115.58
CA ALA A 2 98.96 -56.32 -114.59
C ALA A 2 99.98 -55.69 -113.65
N THR A 3 99.69 -55.75 -112.35
CA THR A 3 100.55 -55.25 -111.27
C THR A 3 101.97 -55.76 -111.44
N ILE A 4 102.94 -54.84 -111.34
CA ILE A 4 104.37 -55.21 -111.41
C ILE A 4 104.87 -55.80 -110.09
N VAL A 5 104.09 -55.64 -109.02
CA VAL A 5 104.49 -55.96 -107.64
C VAL A 5 104.99 -57.40 -107.46
N PRO A 6 104.34 -58.46 -107.99
CA PRO A 6 104.84 -59.83 -107.84
C PRO A 6 106.25 -60.06 -108.42
N TYR A 7 106.68 -59.20 -109.35
CA TYR A 7 107.98 -59.27 -110.01
C TYR A 7 109.05 -58.40 -109.33
N ILE A 8 108.68 -57.61 -108.32
CA ILE A 8 109.65 -56.85 -107.52
C ILE A 8 110.22 -57.79 -106.45
N SER A 9 111.48 -58.20 -106.57
CA SER A 9 112.10 -59.01 -105.52
C SER A 9 112.16 -58.22 -104.20
N VAL A 10 112.00 -58.91 -103.07
CA VAL A 10 112.02 -58.32 -101.71
C VAL A 10 113.25 -57.42 -101.50
N ALA A 11 114.42 -57.81 -102.02
CA ALA A 11 115.67 -57.05 -101.92
C ALA A 11 115.64 -55.68 -102.63
N ASN A 12 114.76 -55.50 -103.62
CA ASN A 12 114.64 -54.25 -104.37
C ASN A 12 113.60 -53.29 -103.78
N ILE A 13 112.76 -53.76 -102.87
CA ILE A 13 111.71 -52.95 -102.24
C ILE A 13 112.28 -51.71 -101.51
N PRO A 14 113.36 -51.79 -100.71
CA PRO A 14 113.91 -50.60 -100.04
C PRO A 14 114.40 -49.50 -101.00
N GLY A 15 114.68 -49.84 -102.27
CA GLY A 15 115.15 -48.90 -103.29
C GLY A 15 114.05 -48.07 -103.95
N LEU A 16 112.77 -48.35 -103.70
CA LEU A 16 111.66 -47.57 -104.26
C LEU A 16 111.64 -46.14 -103.68
N THR A 17 111.33 -45.14 -104.51
CA THR A 17 111.12 -43.79 -103.96
C THR A 17 109.74 -43.69 -103.31
N THR A 18 109.56 -42.78 -102.35
CA THR A 18 108.23 -42.51 -101.75
C THR A 18 107.20 -42.05 -102.79
N GLN A 19 107.64 -41.50 -103.93
CA GLN A 19 106.76 -41.20 -105.06
C GLN A 19 106.28 -42.47 -105.76
N ASN A 20 107.17 -43.46 -105.97
CA ASN A 20 106.76 -44.76 -106.53
C ASN A 20 105.70 -45.43 -105.66
N ILE A 21 105.86 -45.32 -104.32
CA ILE A 21 104.90 -45.86 -103.37
C ILE A 21 103.53 -45.18 -103.46
N ARG A 22 103.48 -43.85 -103.65
CA ARG A 22 102.22 -43.10 -103.79
C ARG A 22 101.50 -43.38 -105.11
N ASP A 23 102.25 -43.64 -106.17
CA ASP A 23 101.72 -43.88 -107.52
C ASP A 23 101.14 -45.29 -107.68
N PHE A 24 101.34 -46.20 -106.72
CA PHE A 24 100.74 -47.53 -106.75
C PHE A 24 99.22 -47.50 -106.63
N THR A 25 98.58 -48.31 -107.46
CA THR A 25 97.12 -48.50 -107.48
C THR A 25 96.68 -49.50 -106.40
N THR A 26 95.37 -49.60 -106.14
CA THR A 26 94.83 -50.60 -105.21
C THR A 26 95.13 -52.03 -105.63
N GLU A 27 95.16 -52.32 -106.94
CA GLU A 27 95.51 -53.65 -107.46
C GLU A 27 96.99 -53.97 -107.24
N ASP A 28 97.85 -52.94 -107.28
CA ASP A 28 99.26 -53.08 -106.93
C ASP A 28 99.41 -53.44 -105.44
N TRP A 29 98.75 -52.68 -104.57
CA TRP A 29 98.79 -52.92 -103.13
C TRP A 29 98.25 -54.29 -102.73
N ALA A 30 97.11 -54.72 -103.28
CA ALA A 30 96.54 -56.04 -103.00
C ALA A 30 97.48 -57.21 -103.39
N ALA A 31 98.38 -57.01 -104.35
CA ALA A 31 99.29 -58.03 -104.85
C ALA A 31 100.65 -58.12 -104.11
N PHE A 32 100.91 -57.23 -103.14
CA PHE A 32 102.13 -57.29 -102.33
C PHE A 32 102.17 -58.56 -101.47
N SER A 33 103.28 -59.30 -101.45
CA SER A 33 103.47 -60.35 -100.44
C SER A 33 103.80 -59.74 -99.08
N THR A 34 103.58 -60.50 -97.99
CA THR A 34 103.97 -60.11 -96.63
C THR A 34 105.47 -59.77 -96.54
N ASP A 35 106.33 -60.57 -97.20
CA ASP A 35 107.78 -60.35 -97.23
C ASP A 35 108.16 -59.05 -97.95
N GLN A 36 107.43 -58.71 -99.02
CA GLN A 36 107.65 -57.46 -99.74
C GLN A 36 107.23 -56.26 -98.89
N LEU A 37 106.16 -56.37 -98.09
CA LEU A 37 105.73 -55.30 -97.19
C LEU A 37 106.72 -55.08 -96.04
N VAL A 38 107.26 -56.15 -95.43
CA VAL A 38 108.31 -56.07 -94.40
C VAL A 38 109.57 -55.37 -94.90
N ALA A 39 109.88 -55.49 -96.19
CA ALA A 39 111.07 -54.88 -96.79
C ALA A 39 110.88 -53.39 -97.15
N LEU A 40 109.71 -52.81 -96.93
CA LEU A 40 109.52 -51.37 -97.08
C LEU A 40 110.26 -50.63 -95.96
N THR A 41 110.90 -49.53 -96.34
CA THR A 41 111.45 -48.58 -95.38
C THR A 41 110.33 -47.79 -94.72
N THR A 42 110.56 -47.33 -93.49
CA THR A 42 109.61 -46.49 -92.74
C THR A 42 109.14 -45.25 -93.50
N ALA A 43 110.00 -44.65 -94.34
CA ALA A 43 109.65 -43.50 -95.19
C ALA A 43 108.72 -43.88 -96.35
N GLN A 44 108.91 -45.07 -96.92
CA GLN A 44 108.01 -45.63 -97.93
C GLN A 44 106.66 -45.98 -97.29
N MET A 45 106.67 -46.62 -96.13
CA MET A 45 105.44 -46.93 -95.38
C MET A 45 104.61 -45.68 -95.06
N ALA A 46 105.25 -44.57 -94.65
CA ALA A 46 104.58 -43.28 -94.45
C ALA A 46 103.97 -42.69 -95.73
N ALA A 47 104.49 -43.05 -96.90
CA ALA A 47 104.02 -42.54 -98.18
C ALA A 47 102.80 -43.29 -98.73
N ILE A 48 102.40 -44.42 -98.12
CA ILE A 48 101.21 -45.16 -98.54
C ILE A 48 99.96 -44.29 -98.33
N THR A 49 99.18 -44.16 -99.40
CA THR A 49 97.91 -43.40 -99.39
C THR A 49 96.83 -44.20 -98.65
N SER A 50 95.79 -43.53 -98.16
CA SER A 50 94.64 -44.21 -97.53
C SER A 50 94.00 -45.26 -98.46
N THR A 51 93.92 -44.96 -99.75
CA THR A 51 93.40 -45.89 -100.76
C THR A 51 94.29 -47.12 -100.93
N GLY A 52 95.61 -46.94 -100.90
CA GLY A 52 96.56 -48.05 -100.92
C GLY A 52 96.42 -48.96 -99.69
N LEU A 53 96.35 -48.37 -98.49
CA LEU A 53 96.15 -49.13 -97.26
C LEU A 53 94.82 -49.89 -97.25
N SER A 54 93.74 -49.32 -97.80
CA SER A 54 92.42 -49.98 -97.86
C SER A 54 92.39 -51.25 -98.73
N ALA A 55 93.34 -51.40 -99.66
CA ALA A 55 93.39 -52.51 -100.60
C ALA A 55 94.15 -53.74 -100.08
N LEU A 56 94.81 -53.62 -98.94
CA LEU A 56 95.61 -54.69 -98.34
C LEU A 56 94.73 -55.72 -97.61
N ALA A 57 95.09 -57.00 -97.67
CA ALA A 57 94.47 -58.05 -96.87
C ALA A 57 94.97 -58.01 -95.42
N SER A 58 94.19 -58.55 -94.47
CA SER A 58 94.54 -58.61 -93.04
C SER A 58 95.93 -59.24 -92.77
N ASP A 59 96.32 -60.29 -93.49
CA ASP A 59 97.64 -60.93 -93.34
C ASP A 59 98.80 -60.03 -93.83
N GLN A 60 98.55 -59.21 -94.85
CA GLN A 60 99.49 -58.21 -95.34
C GLN A 60 99.70 -57.10 -94.30
N ILE A 61 98.64 -56.67 -93.62
CA ILE A 61 98.72 -55.68 -92.54
C ILE A 61 99.49 -56.22 -91.33
N ARG A 62 99.28 -57.49 -90.95
CA ARG A 62 100.05 -58.16 -89.88
C ARG A 62 101.54 -58.22 -90.13
N ALA A 63 101.97 -58.18 -91.38
CA ALA A 63 103.38 -58.23 -91.74
C ALA A 63 104.13 -56.90 -91.49
N PHE A 64 103.43 -55.79 -91.26
CA PHE A 64 104.07 -54.50 -91.02
C PHE A 64 104.91 -54.53 -89.73
N GLN A 65 106.07 -53.88 -89.74
CA GLN A 65 106.84 -53.72 -88.50
C GLN A 65 106.19 -52.65 -87.61
N THR A 66 106.50 -52.66 -86.31
CA THR A 66 105.94 -51.69 -85.36
C THR A 66 106.37 -50.25 -85.68
N GLU A 67 107.60 -50.07 -86.20
CA GLU A 67 108.12 -48.80 -86.73
C GLU A 67 107.32 -48.31 -87.94
N ASP A 68 106.81 -49.23 -88.76
CA ASP A 68 106.03 -48.89 -89.94
C ASP A 68 104.67 -48.33 -89.56
N PHE A 69 104.01 -48.98 -88.60
CA PHE A 69 102.75 -48.49 -88.05
C PHE A 69 102.89 -47.09 -87.45
N ARG A 70 104.00 -46.75 -86.79
CA ARG A 70 104.29 -45.38 -86.29
C ARG A 70 104.39 -44.34 -87.39
N ALA A 71 104.84 -44.75 -88.58
CA ALA A 71 105.09 -43.86 -89.69
C ALA A 71 103.83 -43.56 -90.53
N ILE A 72 102.77 -44.36 -90.38
CA ILE A 72 101.51 -44.14 -91.09
C ILE A 72 100.90 -42.80 -90.65
N THR A 73 100.67 -41.90 -91.60
CA THR A 73 100.03 -40.61 -91.27
C THR A 73 98.59 -40.83 -90.78
N THR A 74 98.13 -39.98 -89.86
CA THR A 74 96.76 -40.02 -89.33
C THR A 74 95.68 -39.95 -90.42
N SER A 75 95.96 -39.25 -91.52
CA SER A 75 95.11 -39.19 -92.72
C SER A 75 95.08 -40.49 -93.52
N SER A 76 96.22 -41.17 -93.68
CA SER A 76 96.29 -42.47 -94.37
C SER A 76 95.59 -43.57 -93.56
N LEU A 77 95.71 -43.51 -92.22
CA LEU A 77 95.16 -44.49 -91.29
C LEU A 77 93.62 -44.66 -91.43
N ARG A 78 92.90 -43.62 -91.87
CA ARG A 78 91.45 -43.68 -92.16
C ARG A 78 91.08 -44.55 -93.36
N GLY A 79 92.06 -44.98 -94.14
CA GLY A 79 91.87 -45.91 -95.24
C GLY A 79 91.58 -47.34 -94.81
N PHE A 80 91.95 -47.74 -93.58
CA PHE A 80 91.70 -49.11 -93.13
C PHE A 80 90.20 -49.40 -92.94
N GLY A 81 89.76 -50.58 -93.35
CA GLY A 81 88.49 -51.18 -92.93
C GLY A 81 88.57 -51.73 -91.50
N SER A 82 87.42 -52.06 -90.91
CA SER A 82 87.33 -52.65 -89.57
C SER A 82 88.12 -53.96 -89.47
N ASP A 83 88.05 -54.82 -90.50
CA ASP A 83 88.68 -56.14 -90.50
C ASP A 83 90.22 -56.07 -90.62
N GLN A 84 90.72 -54.97 -91.19
CA GLN A 84 92.15 -54.70 -91.26
C GLN A 84 92.66 -54.15 -89.92
N ILE A 85 91.86 -53.31 -89.26
CA ILE A 85 92.18 -52.80 -87.92
C ILE A 85 92.14 -53.91 -86.87
N GLY A 86 91.14 -54.78 -86.87
CA GLY A 86 91.09 -55.95 -85.97
C GLY A 86 92.09 -57.06 -86.31
N ALA A 87 92.86 -56.92 -87.39
CA ALA A 87 93.90 -57.88 -87.77
C ALA A 87 95.29 -57.50 -87.27
N ILE A 88 95.51 -56.25 -86.87
CA ILE A 88 96.83 -55.80 -86.37
C ILE A 88 97.19 -56.58 -85.11
N THR A 89 98.48 -56.79 -84.86
CA THR A 89 98.94 -57.45 -83.64
C THR A 89 98.95 -56.48 -82.46
N THR A 90 98.94 -57.00 -81.24
CA THR A 90 99.03 -56.19 -80.01
C THR A 90 100.28 -55.29 -79.99
N ASP A 91 101.41 -55.80 -80.48
CA ASP A 91 102.68 -55.04 -80.57
C ASP A 91 102.56 -53.87 -81.56
N GLN A 92 101.89 -54.09 -82.69
CA GLN A 92 101.63 -53.07 -83.70
C GLN A 92 100.68 -51.99 -83.17
N LEU A 93 99.62 -52.41 -82.48
CA LEU A 93 98.67 -51.51 -81.85
C LEU A 93 99.36 -50.64 -80.78
N GLN A 94 100.17 -51.22 -79.90
CA GLN A 94 100.96 -50.47 -78.90
C GLN A 94 101.98 -49.52 -79.50
N ALA A 95 102.52 -49.84 -80.68
CA ALA A 95 103.47 -48.97 -81.36
C ALA A 95 102.84 -47.68 -81.87
N MET A 96 101.54 -47.67 -82.18
CA MET A 96 100.82 -46.49 -82.68
C MET A 96 100.91 -45.31 -81.69
N SER A 97 101.05 -44.10 -82.21
CA SER A 97 100.92 -42.89 -81.40
C SER A 97 99.48 -42.64 -81.00
N SER A 98 99.29 -41.94 -79.87
CA SER A 98 97.99 -41.40 -79.44
C SER A 98 97.24 -40.64 -80.55
N GLY A 99 97.96 -39.88 -81.37
CA GLY A 99 97.37 -39.15 -82.50
C GLY A 99 96.84 -40.04 -83.61
N GLN A 100 97.44 -41.22 -83.81
CA GLN A 100 96.95 -42.22 -84.77
C GLN A 100 95.71 -42.93 -84.23
N ILE A 101 95.69 -43.31 -82.95
CA ILE A 101 94.51 -43.89 -82.31
C ILE A 101 93.33 -42.90 -82.36
N ALA A 102 93.55 -41.61 -82.04
CA ALA A 102 92.52 -40.57 -82.14
C ALA A 102 92.01 -40.33 -83.59
N ALA A 103 92.80 -40.66 -84.60
CA ALA A 103 92.45 -40.47 -86.00
C ALA A 103 91.60 -41.60 -86.60
N LEU A 104 91.54 -42.77 -85.93
CA LEU A 104 90.66 -43.87 -86.30
C LEU A 104 89.20 -43.42 -86.28
N THR A 105 88.43 -43.90 -87.25
CA THR A 105 86.98 -43.68 -87.27
C THR A 105 86.29 -44.57 -86.24
N SER A 106 85.08 -44.21 -85.81
CA SER A 106 84.24 -45.03 -84.93
C SER A 106 83.98 -46.45 -85.47
N VAL A 107 83.97 -46.62 -86.81
CA VAL A 107 83.81 -47.93 -87.45
C VAL A 107 85.07 -48.79 -87.31
N GLN A 108 86.23 -48.16 -87.43
CA GLN A 108 87.52 -48.83 -87.25
C GLN A 108 87.73 -49.28 -85.81
N ILE A 109 87.40 -48.42 -84.83
CA ILE A 109 87.48 -48.76 -83.40
C ILE A 109 86.58 -49.94 -83.02
N LYS A 110 85.40 -50.10 -83.65
CA LYS A 110 84.56 -51.31 -83.47
C LYS A 110 85.21 -52.60 -83.96
N GLY A 111 86.25 -52.52 -84.79
CA GLY A 111 87.02 -53.67 -85.25
C GLY A 111 87.94 -54.26 -84.18
N PHE A 112 88.20 -53.54 -83.08
CA PHE A 112 88.98 -54.06 -81.96
C PHE A 112 88.22 -55.13 -81.17
N ASP A 113 88.89 -56.19 -80.77
CA ASP A 113 88.35 -57.12 -79.77
C ASP A 113 88.73 -56.70 -78.33
N ALA A 114 88.40 -57.53 -77.34
CA ALA A 114 88.75 -57.25 -75.95
C ALA A 114 90.28 -57.27 -75.71
N ALA A 115 91.03 -58.12 -76.41
CA ALA A 115 92.49 -58.18 -76.26
C ALA A 115 93.17 -56.94 -76.86
N ASP A 116 92.64 -56.42 -77.96
CA ASP A 116 93.10 -55.16 -78.55
C ASP A 116 92.88 -53.99 -77.60
N MET A 117 91.72 -53.95 -76.93
CA MET A 117 91.41 -52.90 -75.94
C MET A 117 92.33 -52.97 -74.71
N VAL A 118 92.69 -54.16 -74.23
CA VAL A 118 93.70 -54.37 -73.16
C VAL A 118 95.10 -53.97 -73.64
N ALA A 119 95.41 -54.19 -74.92
CA ALA A 119 96.72 -53.90 -75.48
C ALA A 119 96.99 -52.39 -75.63
N LEU A 120 95.97 -51.53 -75.67
CA LEU A 120 96.17 -50.09 -75.73
C LEU A 120 96.97 -49.58 -74.52
N THR A 121 97.92 -48.67 -74.77
CA THR A 121 98.61 -47.95 -73.70
C THR A 121 97.72 -46.87 -73.10
N THR A 122 98.01 -46.47 -71.86
CA THR A 122 97.33 -45.36 -71.17
C THR A 122 97.20 -44.09 -72.01
N GLY A 123 98.26 -43.71 -72.72
CA GLY A 123 98.28 -42.52 -73.57
C GLY A 123 97.40 -42.66 -74.82
N GLN A 124 97.16 -43.89 -75.30
CA GLN A 124 96.29 -44.17 -76.43
C GLN A 124 94.82 -44.19 -76.01
N VAL A 125 94.51 -44.82 -74.87
CA VAL A 125 93.16 -44.77 -74.27
C VAL A 125 92.75 -43.32 -73.98
N ALA A 126 93.66 -42.51 -73.42
CA ALA A 126 93.43 -41.08 -73.16
C ALA A 126 93.12 -40.25 -74.42
N ALA A 127 93.59 -40.71 -75.58
CA ALA A 127 93.42 -40.03 -76.86
C ALA A 127 92.13 -40.41 -77.60
N LEU A 128 91.37 -41.38 -77.08
CA LEU A 128 90.06 -41.74 -77.63
C LEU A 128 89.15 -40.50 -77.65
N THR A 129 88.63 -40.20 -78.83
CA THR A 129 87.69 -39.10 -79.05
C THR A 129 86.30 -39.47 -78.55
N THR A 130 85.44 -38.47 -78.36
CA THR A 130 84.05 -38.66 -77.90
C THR A 130 83.24 -39.56 -78.84
N ALA A 131 83.44 -39.43 -80.14
CA ALA A 131 82.77 -40.26 -81.16
C ALA A 131 83.26 -41.72 -81.14
N GLN A 132 84.53 -41.95 -80.80
CA GLN A 132 85.08 -43.30 -80.66
C GLN A 132 84.56 -43.96 -79.38
N ALA A 133 84.60 -43.26 -78.25
CA ALA A 133 84.05 -43.75 -76.98
C ALA A 133 82.56 -44.11 -77.08
N PHE A 134 81.73 -43.27 -77.70
CA PHE A 134 80.32 -43.57 -77.97
C PHE A 134 80.12 -44.82 -78.82
N SER A 135 81.09 -45.19 -79.68
CA SER A 135 80.96 -46.32 -80.59
C SER A 135 81.43 -47.66 -80.05
N LEU A 136 82.09 -47.70 -78.89
CA LEU A 136 82.60 -48.93 -78.28
C LEU A 136 81.46 -49.89 -77.91
N SER A 137 81.69 -51.19 -77.97
CA SER A 137 80.78 -52.16 -77.33
C SER A 137 80.98 -52.18 -75.81
N THR A 138 80.05 -52.78 -75.08
CA THR A 138 80.21 -53.04 -73.64
C THR A 138 81.42 -53.91 -73.35
N ASP A 139 81.68 -54.92 -74.20
CA ASP A 139 82.82 -55.82 -74.03
C ASP A 139 84.16 -55.09 -74.23
N GLN A 140 84.22 -54.18 -75.21
CA GLN A 140 85.40 -53.35 -75.45
C GLN A 140 85.66 -52.38 -74.28
N LEU A 141 84.62 -51.80 -73.70
CA LEU A 141 84.74 -50.92 -72.53
C LEU A 141 85.14 -51.70 -71.27
N ALA A 142 84.54 -52.87 -71.02
CA ALA A 142 84.88 -53.74 -69.91
C ALA A 142 86.34 -54.25 -69.98
N ALA A 143 86.90 -54.35 -71.19
CA ALA A 143 88.29 -54.73 -71.42
C ALA A 143 89.32 -53.61 -71.14
N ILE A 144 88.90 -52.34 -71.02
CA ILE A 144 89.82 -51.24 -70.66
C ILE A 144 90.29 -51.43 -69.21
N GLU A 145 91.60 -51.45 -69.00
CA GLU A 145 92.17 -51.59 -67.66
C GLU A 145 91.76 -50.43 -66.74
N THR A 146 91.52 -50.72 -65.46
CA THR A 146 91.17 -49.71 -64.45
C THR A 146 92.24 -48.62 -64.29
N GLY A 147 93.50 -48.94 -64.63
CA GLY A 147 94.61 -48.00 -64.71
C GLY A 147 94.41 -46.94 -65.79
N ASP A 148 93.79 -47.31 -66.91
CA ASP A 148 93.67 -46.48 -68.11
C ASP A 148 92.36 -45.71 -68.18
N LEU A 149 91.28 -46.29 -67.65
CA LEU A 149 89.95 -45.68 -67.61
C LEU A 149 89.97 -44.26 -66.98
N ARG A 150 90.85 -44.03 -66.00
CA ARG A 150 91.02 -42.73 -65.33
C ARG A 150 91.60 -41.62 -66.22
N PHE A 151 92.15 -41.99 -67.38
CA PHE A 151 92.72 -41.06 -68.36
C PHE A 151 91.77 -40.76 -69.53
N LEU A 152 90.61 -41.43 -69.61
CA LEU A 152 89.56 -41.03 -70.53
C LEU A 152 89.15 -39.58 -70.28
N THR A 153 89.03 -38.81 -71.35
CA THR A 153 88.55 -37.44 -71.23
C THR A 153 87.12 -37.41 -70.69
N THR A 154 86.76 -36.38 -69.94
CA THR A 154 85.38 -36.17 -69.46
C THR A 154 84.37 -36.11 -70.61
N GLY A 155 84.79 -35.58 -71.76
CA GLY A 155 83.98 -35.60 -73.00
C GLY A 155 83.71 -37.01 -73.51
N ALA A 156 84.71 -37.91 -73.46
CA ALA A 156 84.55 -39.31 -73.88
C ALA A 156 83.60 -40.06 -72.93
N LEU A 157 83.78 -39.88 -71.61
CA LEU A 157 82.92 -40.48 -70.61
C LEU A 157 81.46 -40.00 -70.71
N ARG A 158 81.23 -38.70 -70.96
CA ARG A 158 79.90 -38.12 -71.22
C ARG A 158 79.24 -38.62 -72.49
N ALA A 159 80.04 -39.07 -73.46
CA ALA A 159 79.53 -39.62 -74.70
C ALA A 159 79.07 -41.07 -74.53
N LEU A 160 79.39 -41.77 -73.45
CA LEU A 160 78.90 -43.13 -73.23
C LEU A 160 77.37 -43.15 -73.06
N THR A 161 76.72 -44.11 -73.70
CA THR A 161 75.32 -44.45 -73.46
C THR A 161 75.14 -45.07 -72.07
N SER A 162 73.90 -45.09 -71.57
CA SER A 162 73.58 -45.74 -70.29
C SER A 162 73.98 -47.21 -70.27
N THR A 163 73.77 -47.95 -71.37
CA THR A 163 74.16 -49.36 -71.50
C THR A 163 75.67 -49.56 -71.47
N GLN A 164 76.42 -48.66 -72.08
CA GLN A 164 77.89 -48.69 -72.04
C GLN A 164 78.45 -48.41 -70.66
N LEU A 165 77.80 -47.50 -69.92
CA LEU A 165 78.22 -47.15 -68.56
C LEU A 165 77.86 -48.25 -67.55
N ASP A 166 76.67 -48.85 -67.68
CA ASP A 166 76.20 -50.01 -66.88
C ASP A 166 76.99 -51.30 -67.18
N GLY A 167 77.64 -51.38 -68.36
CA GLY A 167 78.56 -52.47 -68.70
C GLY A 167 79.95 -52.37 -68.07
N LEU A 168 80.25 -51.29 -67.33
CA LEU A 168 81.51 -51.17 -66.60
C LEU A 168 81.46 -52.00 -65.32
N THR A 169 82.59 -52.61 -64.95
CA THR A 169 82.73 -53.31 -63.67
C THR A 169 82.79 -52.32 -62.50
N SER A 170 82.45 -52.77 -61.29
CA SER A 170 82.55 -51.94 -60.08
C SER A 170 83.98 -51.41 -59.82
N ASP A 171 85.01 -52.19 -60.18
CA ASP A 171 86.41 -51.76 -60.07
C ASP A 171 86.75 -50.64 -61.09
N GLN A 172 86.17 -50.71 -62.29
CA GLN A 172 86.29 -49.66 -63.30
C GLN A 172 85.57 -48.37 -62.87
N LEU A 173 84.36 -48.48 -62.34
CA LEU A 173 83.62 -47.33 -61.79
C LEU A 173 84.38 -46.68 -60.61
N ARG A 174 84.96 -47.48 -59.71
CA ARG A 174 85.84 -47.00 -58.62
C ARG A 174 87.11 -46.32 -59.12
N ALA A 175 87.64 -46.73 -60.26
CA ALA A 175 88.86 -46.17 -60.81
C ALA A 175 88.69 -44.78 -61.46
N LEU A 176 87.46 -44.35 -61.73
CA LEU A 176 87.18 -43.00 -62.24
C LEU A 176 87.69 -41.93 -61.27
N THR A 177 88.24 -40.85 -61.80
CA THR A 177 88.59 -39.69 -60.99
C THR A 177 87.33 -38.94 -60.53
N THR A 178 87.44 -38.15 -59.46
CA THR A 178 86.34 -37.29 -58.99
C THR A 178 85.89 -36.28 -60.06
N GLY A 179 86.80 -35.79 -60.90
CA GLY A 179 86.48 -34.91 -62.03
C GLY A 179 85.71 -35.65 -63.15
N GLN A 180 86.02 -36.92 -63.38
CA GLN A 180 85.28 -37.77 -64.31
C GLN A 180 83.86 -38.06 -63.80
N VAL A 181 83.72 -38.45 -62.54
CA VAL A 181 82.40 -38.70 -61.92
C VAL A 181 81.53 -37.43 -61.92
N ASN A 182 82.09 -36.26 -61.55
CA ASN A 182 81.37 -34.97 -61.63
C ASN A 182 80.95 -34.62 -63.07
N SER A 183 81.69 -35.08 -64.07
CA SER A 183 81.38 -34.80 -65.48
C SER A 183 80.24 -35.64 -66.05
N LEU A 184 79.85 -36.75 -65.40
CA LEU A 184 78.75 -37.60 -65.86
C LEU A 184 77.47 -36.78 -66.03
N THR A 185 76.71 -37.07 -67.07
CA THR A 185 75.40 -36.42 -67.28
C THR A 185 74.39 -36.91 -66.25
N THR A 186 73.34 -36.12 -66.00
CA THR A 186 72.24 -36.51 -65.12
C THR A 186 71.53 -37.77 -65.61
N ALA A 187 71.42 -37.96 -66.93
CA ALA A 187 70.85 -39.17 -67.53
C ALA A 187 71.71 -40.42 -67.24
N GLN A 188 73.03 -40.28 -67.32
CA GLN A 188 73.98 -41.35 -67.00
C GLN A 188 73.94 -41.73 -65.52
N VAL A 189 73.94 -40.76 -64.62
CA VAL A 189 73.83 -41.02 -63.16
C VAL A 189 72.48 -41.67 -62.83
N ARG A 190 71.38 -41.23 -63.44
CA ARG A 190 70.05 -41.81 -63.25
C ARG A 190 69.92 -43.24 -63.78
N SER A 191 70.73 -43.64 -64.77
CA SER A 191 70.68 -45.00 -65.32
C SER A 191 71.51 -46.02 -64.55
N LEU A 192 72.44 -45.58 -63.69
CA LEU A 192 73.24 -46.50 -62.87
C LEU A 192 72.34 -47.29 -61.93
N ASN A 193 72.59 -48.59 -61.80
CA ASN A 193 71.96 -49.37 -60.73
C ASN A 193 72.58 -48.98 -59.37
N THR A 194 71.95 -49.41 -58.28
CA THR A 194 72.40 -49.00 -56.94
C THR A 194 73.67 -49.70 -56.48
N GLU A 195 73.99 -50.89 -57.01
CA GLU A 195 75.27 -51.56 -56.74
C GLU A 195 76.44 -50.73 -57.30
N ASP A 196 76.28 -50.19 -58.50
CA ASP A 196 77.25 -49.31 -59.15
C ASP A 196 77.41 -47.97 -58.42
N LEU A 197 76.29 -47.35 -58.04
CA LEU A 197 76.34 -46.13 -57.22
C LEU A 197 77.02 -46.39 -55.87
N ASN A 198 76.78 -47.56 -55.27
CA ASN A 198 77.42 -47.96 -54.01
C ASN A 198 78.88 -48.37 -54.17
N SER A 199 79.32 -48.68 -55.39
CA SER A 199 80.71 -48.97 -55.67
C SER A 199 81.59 -47.72 -55.56
N PHE A 200 81.08 -46.51 -55.79
CA PHE A 200 81.85 -45.27 -55.68
C PHE A 200 82.47 -45.09 -54.28
N THR A 201 83.64 -44.46 -54.25
CA THR A 201 84.28 -44.00 -53.02
C THR A 201 83.58 -42.75 -52.49
N SER A 202 83.67 -42.49 -51.18
CA SER A 202 83.10 -41.29 -50.56
C SER A 202 83.58 -39.98 -51.21
N ASP A 203 84.84 -39.93 -51.68
CA ASP A 203 85.38 -38.76 -52.39
C ASP A 203 84.73 -38.56 -53.77
N GLN A 204 84.45 -39.63 -54.51
CA GLN A 204 83.74 -39.56 -55.78
C GLN A 204 82.28 -39.16 -55.59
N PHE A 205 81.63 -39.74 -54.58
CA PHE A 205 80.21 -39.51 -54.30
C PHE A 205 79.96 -38.08 -53.78
N ASN A 206 80.83 -37.55 -52.89
CA ASN A 206 80.81 -36.14 -52.45
C ASN A 206 80.99 -35.16 -53.63
N ARG A 207 81.67 -35.58 -54.69
CA ARG A 207 81.94 -34.75 -55.87
C ARG A 207 80.83 -34.80 -56.91
N LEU A 208 79.73 -35.52 -56.67
CA LEU A 208 78.51 -35.37 -57.46
C LEU A 208 77.99 -33.93 -57.36
N SER A 209 77.68 -33.34 -58.51
CA SER A 209 77.02 -32.04 -58.60
C SER A 209 75.58 -32.12 -58.10
N THR A 210 75.04 -30.98 -57.68
CA THR A 210 73.63 -30.88 -57.26
C THR A 210 72.67 -31.33 -58.37
N ALA A 211 72.98 -31.05 -59.63
CA ALA A 211 72.18 -31.53 -60.76
C ALA A 211 72.17 -33.07 -60.88
N GLN A 212 73.30 -33.72 -60.61
CA GLN A 212 73.40 -35.19 -60.63
C GLN A 212 72.65 -35.83 -59.47
N VAL A 213 72.79 -35.27 -58.25
CA VAL A 213 72.06 -35.76 -57.07
C VAL A 213 70.55 -35.57 -57.21
N ALA A 214 70.10 -34.42 -57.74
CA ALA A 214 68.68 -34.18 -58.01
C ALA A 214 68.09 -35.12 -59.08
N ALA A 215 68.93 -35.73 -59.93
CA ALA A 215 68.51 -36.65 -60.98
C ALA A 215 68.31 -38.10 -60.50
N LEU A 216 68.85 -38.45 -59.32
CA LEU A 216 68.69 -39.77 -58.71
C LEU A 216 67.20 -40.12 -58.54
N THR A 217 66.83 -41.37 -58.75
CA THR A 217 65.49 -41.86 -58.44
C THR A 217 65.31 -42.06 -56.94
N SER A 218 64.07 -42.05 -56.46
CA SER A 218 63.74 -42.45 -55.09
C SER A 218 64.28 -43.85 -54.76
N ASP A 219 64.17 -44.80 -55.70
CA ASP A 219 64.68 -46.16 -55.51
C ASP A 219 66.21 -46.22 -55.39
N GLN A 220 66.93 -45.41 -56.18
CA GLN A 220 68.38 -45.27 -56.06
C GLN A 220 68.72 -44.74 -54.66
N VAL A 221 68.08 -43.65 -54.22
CA VAL A 221 68.32 -43.03 -52.90
C VAL A 221 68.00 -43.99 -51.75
N ALA A 222 66.89 -44.71 -51.80
CA ALA A 222 66.47 -45.68 -50.78
C ALA A 222 67.50 -46.81 -50.57
N ASN A 223 68.22 -47.20 -51.62
CA ASN A 223 69.14 -48.34 -51.60
C ASN A 223 70.62 -47.91 -51.48
N LEU A 224 70.92 -46.61 -51.31
CA LEU A 224 72.29 -46.15 -51.07
C LEU A 224 72.82 -46.65 -49.71
N ALA A 225 74.10 -47.00 -49.66
CA ALA A 225 74.79 -47.23 -48.39
C ALA A 225 74.82 -45.92 -47.57
N THR A 226 74.66 -46.02 -46.26
CA THR A 226 74.68 -44.84 -45.35
C THR A 226 75.95 -44.02 -45.49
N ASP A 227 77.11 -44.66 -45.67
CA ASP A 227 78.39 -43.96 -45.86
C ASP A 227 78.40 -43.10 -47.13
N ASN A 228 77.69 -43.51 -48.19
CA ASN A 228 77.57 -42.72 -49.42
C ASN A 228 76.60 -41.56 -49.22
N LEU A 229 75.48 -41.77 -48.53
CA LEU A 229 74.57 -40.69 -48.15
C LEU A 229 75.28 -39.63 -47.29
N ASN A 230 76.04 -40.03 -46.27
CA ASN A 230 76.81 -39.12 -45.40
C ASN A 230 78.02 -38.48 -46.10
N SER A 231 78.45 -39.03 -47.24
CA SER A 231 79.49 -38.37 -48.06
C SER A 231 78.94 -37.21 -48.90
N LEU A 232 77.61 -37.10 -49.05
CA LEU A 232 76.98 -35.94 -49.69
C LEU A 232 77.12 -34.72 -48.77
N GLY A 233 77.44 -33.56 -49.35
CA GLY A 233 77.42 -32.32 -48.60
C GLY A 233 76.02 -31.69 -48.50
N THR A 234 75.89 -30.70 -47.62
CA THR A 234 74.67 -29.91 -47.45
C THR A 234 74.12 -29.30 -48.74
N ALA A 235 74.98 -28.91 -49.70
CA ALA A 235 74.56 -28.41 -51.00
C ALA A 235 73.79 -29.48 -51.80
N GLN A 236 74.23 -30.74 -51.74
CA GLN A 236 73.58 -31.87 -52.39
C GLN A 236 72.28 -32.27 -51.69
N PHE A 237 72.24 -32.26 -50.36
CA PHE A 237 70.98 -32.49 -49.63
C PHE A 237 69.92 -31.41 -49.92
N SER A 238 70.33 -30.16 -50.14
CA SER A 238 69.40 -29.05 -50.42
C SER A 238 68.63 -29.16 -51.74
N VAL A 239 69.05 -30.04 -52.65
CA VAL A 239 68.39 -30.26 -53.95
C VAL A 239 67.60 -31.57 -54.01
N LEU A 240 67.61 -32.38 -52.96
CA LEU A 240 66.75 -33.56 -52.87
C LEU A 240 65.28 -33.12 -52.77
N ASN A 241 64.42 -33.80 -53.52
CA ASN A 241 62.98 -33.56 -53.49
C ASN A 241 62.27 -34.44 -52.45
N SER A 242 60.97 -34.20 -52.22
CA SER A 242 60.18 -34.93 -51.22
C SER A 242 60.10 -36.43 -51.49
N GLY A 243 60.07 -36.86 -52.75
CA GLY A 243 60.08 -38.27 -53.09
C GLY A 243 61.42 -38.94 -52.80
N GLN A 244 62.54 -38.23 -52.92
CA GLN A 244 63.87 -38.77 -52.62
C GLN A 244 64.12 -38.83 -51.11
N ILE A 245 63.80 -37.76 -50.38
CA ILE A 245 63.90 -37.73 -48.92
C ILE A 245 62.95 -38.75 -48.27
N GLY A 246 61.71 -38.83 -48.75
CA GLY A 246 60.73 -39.82 -48.27
C GLY A 246 61.06 -41.27 -48.61
N ALA A 247 62.05 -41.52 -49.49
CA ALA A 247 62.51 -42.86 -49.82
C ALA A 247 63.62 -43.37 -48.88
N LEU A 248 64.22 -42.48 -48.06
CA LEU A 248 65.23 -42.87 -47.09
C LEU A 248 64.66 -43.85 -46.06
N THR A 249 65.38 -44.91 -45.72
CA THR A 249 64.95 -45.82 -44.66
C THR A 249 65.14 -45.17 -43.28
N THR A 250 64.44 -45.66 -42.26
CA THR A 250 64.63 -45.24 -40.86
C THR A 250 66.08 -45.43 -40.40
N ASP A 251 66.75 -46.49 -40.88
CA ASP A 251 68.16 -46.77 -40.60
C ASP A 251 69.13 -45.78 -41.26
N GLN A 252 68.80 -45.29 -42.46
CA GLN A 252 69.58 -44.25 -43.12
C GLN A 252 69.38 -42.90 -42.42
N LEU A 253 68.12 -42.57 -42.12
CA LEU A 253 67.74 -41.27 -41.56
C LEU A 253 68.31 -41.07 -40.14
N SER A 254 68.30 -42.12 -39.29
CA SER A 254 68.87 -42.10 -37.93
C SER A 254 70.40 -41.93 -37.88
N LYS A 255 71.09 -42.12 -39.00
CA LYS A 255 72.56 -42.01 -39.12
C LYS A 255 73.03 -40.79 -39.91
N LEU A 256 72.11 -39.93 -40.36
CA LEU A 256 72.47 -38.69 -41.05
C LEU A 256 73.12 -37.69 -40.09
N GLU A 257 74.01 -36.86 -40.62
CA GLU A 257 74.56 -35.73 -39.89
C GLU A 257 73.49 -34.63 -39.71
N THR A 258 73.50 -33.94 -38.56
CA THR A 258 72.54 -32.86 -38.28
C THR A 258 72.64 -31.71 -39.28
N ALA A 259 73.84 -31.44 -39.81
CA ALA A 259 74.06 -30.43 -40.84
C ALA A 259 73.31 -30.77 -42.15
N ASP A 260 73.29 -32.05 -42.53
CA ASP A 260 72.60 -32.52 -43.73
C ASP A 260 71.10 -32.51 -43.56
N LEU A 261 70.61 -32.96 -42.40
CA LEU A 261 69.19 -32.86 -42.06
C LEU A 261 68.70 -31.40 -42.06
N ARG A 262 69.51 -30.44 -41.58
CA ARG A 262 69.22 -29.00 -41.66
C ARG A 262 69.26 -28.44 -43.09
N ALA A 263 70.00 -29.08 -43.99
CA ALA A 263 70.05 -28.68 -45.39
C ALA A 263 68.83 -29.14 -46.21
N VAL A 264 68.08 -30.13 -45.71
CA VAL A 264 66.81 -30.58 -46.31
C VAL A 264 65.81 -29.44 -46.37
N THR A 265 65.30 -29.14 -47.57
CA THR A 265 64.33 -28.08 -47.74
C THR A 265 63.00 -28.39 -47.05
N THR A 266 62.27 -27.36 -46.67
CA THR A 266 60.92 -27.49 -46.07
C THR A 266 59.92 -28.22 -46.96
N ALA A 267 60.08 -28.13 -48.30
CA ALA A 267 59.27 -28.88 -49.26
C ALA A 267 59.63 -30.36 -49.28
N ALA A 268 60.92 -30.70 -49.20
CA ALA A 268 61.38 -32.08 -49.22
C ALA A 268 61.09 -32.82 -47.91
N LEU A 269 61.20 -32.13 -46.77
CA LEU A 269 60.92 -32.69 -45.44
C LEU A 269 59.49 -33.24 -45.30
N ARG A 270 58.52 -32.65 -46.03
CA ARG A 270 57.13 -33.15 -46.08
C ARG A 270 56.98 -34.53 -46.72
N GLY A 271 58.01 -35.02 -47.40
CA GLY A 271 58.05 -36.38 -47.93
C GLY A 271 58.25 -37.46 -46.87
N LEU A 272 58.73 -37.11 -45.67
CA LEU A 272 58.95 -38.09 -44.61
C LEU A 272 57.62 -38.67 -44.08
N SER A 273 57.57 -39.97 -43.84
CA SER A 273 56.50 -40.63 -43.11
C SER A 273 56.58 -40.34 -41.60
N SER A 274 55.52 -40.67 -40.85
CA SER A 274 55.54 -40.63 -39.39
C SER A 274 56.64 -41.51 -38.81
N ASP A 275 56.83 -42.71 -39.35
CA ASP A 275 57.80 -43.68 -38.85
C ASP A 275 59.25 -43.22 -39.10
N GLN A 276 59.47 -42.53 -40.23
CA GLN A 276 60.74 -41.87 -40.52
C GLN A 276 61.01 -40.73 -39.53
N VAL A 277 60.03 -39.87 -39.30
CA VAL A 277 60.17 -38.78 -38.31
C VAL A 277 60.45 -39.34 -36.91
N GLN A 278 59.76 -40.41 -36.51
CA GLN A 278 59.98 -41.09 -35.22
C GLN A 278 61.39 -41.69 -35.09
N SER A 279 62.01 -42.11 -36.20
CA SER A 279 63.37 -42.68 -36.17
C SER A 279 64.51 -41.65 -35.99
N LEU A 280 64.20 -40.35 -36.03
CA LEU A 280 65.18 -39.30 -35.79
C LEU A 280 65.59 -39.28 -34.31
N ALA A 281 66.88 -39.06 -34.04
CA ALA A 281 67.32 -38.81 -32.67
C ALA A 281 66.79 -37.45 -32.18
N SER A 282 66.40 -37.35 -30.90
CA SER A 282 65.83 -36.12 -30.34
C SER A 282 66.74 -34.90 -30.49
N ASP A 283 68.06 -35.07 -30.36
CA ASP A 283 69.05 -33.99 -30.62
C ASP A 283 69.02 -33.51 -32.09
N ALA A 284 68.75 -34.42 -33.03
CA ALA A 284 68.60 -34.09 -34.44
C ALA A 284 67.32 -33.31 -34.70
N VAL A 285 66.20 -33.71 -34.06
CA VAL A 285 64.93 -32.95 -34.10
C VAL A 285 65.12 -31.56 -33.51
N GLY A 286 65.76 -31.44 -32.33
CA GLY A 286 66.11 -30.17 -31.70
C GLY A 286 67.06 -29.29 -32.53
N SER A 287 67.80 -29.89 -33.47
CA SER A 287 68.67 -29.15 -34.40
C SER A 287 67.94 -28.60 -35.64
N LEU A 288 66.68 -28.97 -35.90
CA LEU A 288 65.93 -28.52 -37.07
C LEU A 288 65.74 -26.99 -37.07
N THR A 289 65.65 -26.39 -38.24
CA THR A 289 65.32 -24.95 -38.34
C THR A 289 63.85 -24.70 -38.01
N THR A 290 63.50 -23.48 -37.60
CA THR A 290 62.11 -23.09 -37.39
C THR A 290 61.25 -23.25 -38.66
N GLY A 291 61.83 -22.99 -39.84
CA GLY A 291 61.17 -23.25 -41.11
C GLY A 291 60.86 -24.73 -41.35
N GLN A 292 61.75 -25.63 -40.94
CA GLN A 292 61.55 -27.08 -41.04
C GLN A 292 60.47 -27.58 -40.07
N ILE A 293 60.49 -27.14 -38.82
CA ILE A 293 59.43 -27.47 -37.83
C ILE A 293 58.05 -26.96 -38.31
N ALA A 294 57.96 -25.71 -38.77
CA ALA A 294 56.72 -25.16 -39.32
C ALA A 294 56.22 -25.88 -40.59
N ALA A 295 57.11 -26.59 -41.28
CA ALA A 295 56.78 -27.34 -42.50
C ALA A 295 56.28 -28.76 -42.24
N LEU A 296 56.49 -29.32 -41.05
CA LEU A 296 55.98 -30.65 -40.70
C LEU A 296 54.46 -30.71 -40.84
N SER A 297 53.95 -31.79 -41.42
CA SER A 297 52.51 -32.08 -41.40
C SER A 297 52.04 -32.48 -40.00
N THR A 298 50.74 -32.44 -39.75
CA THR A 298 50.16 -32.88 -38.47
C THR A 298 50.45 -34.36 -38.17
N VAL A 299 50.52 -35.21 -39.21
CA VAL A 299 50.86 -36.63 -39.08
C VAL A 299 52.33 -36.81 -38.70
N GLN A 300 53.23 -35.99 -39.26
CA GLN A 300 54.64 -36.00 -38.90
C GLN A 300 54.87 -35.50 -37.46
N VAL A 301 54.14 -34.45 -37.05
CA VAL A 301 54.19 -33.96 -35.66
C VAL A 301 53.66 -35.01 -34.68
N GLN A 302 52.63 -35.78 -35.03
CA GLN A 302 52.15 -36.93 -34.24
C GLN A 302 53.18 -38.06 -34.14
N GLY A 303 54.04 -38.21 -35.15
CA GLY A 303 55.12 -39.20 -35.15
C GLY A 303 56.32 -38.82 -34.29
N LEU A 304 56.42 -37.57 -33.81
CA LEU A 304 57.47 -37.18 -32.87
C LEU A 304 57.27 -37.88 -31.52
N GLU A 305 58.34 -38.28 -30.87
CA GLU A 305 58.27 -38.78 -29.51
C GLU A 305 58.18 -37.62 -28.50
N ALA A 306 57.76 -37.91 -27.26
CA ALA A 306 57.74 -36.90 -26.21
C ALA A 306 59.15 -36.30 -25.98
N ALA A 307 60.19 -37.14 -26.01
CA ALA A 307 61.58 -36.68 -25.90
C ALA A 307 61.96 -35.68 -27.02
N ASP A 308 61.45 -35.87 -28.23
CA ASP A 308 61.71 -34.96 -29.36
C ASP A 308 61.06 -33.59 -29.13
N MET A 309 59.83 -33.59 -28.61
CA MET A 309 59.13 -32.36 -28.27
C MET A 309 59.81 -31.60 -27.13
N GLY A 310 60.37 -32.30 -26.15
CA GLY A 310 61.18 -31.71 -25.08
C GLY A 310 62.56 -31.21 -25.56
N ALA A 311 63.08 -31.71 -26.68
CA ALA A 311 64.33 -31.25 -27.28
C ALA A 311 64.18 -29.97 -28.13
N LEU A 312 62.94 -29.55 -28.45
CA LEU A 312 62.68 -28.29 -29.14
C LEU A 312 62.96 -27.10 -28.21
N GLY A 313 63.59 -26.05 -28.74
CA GLY A 313 63.72 -24.78 -28.03
C GLY A 313 62.60 -23.80 -28.33
N THR A 314 62.57 -22.69 -27.58
CA THR A 314 61.54 -21.63 -27.65
C THR A 314 61.19 -21.19 -29.06
N ALA A 315 62.18 -20.98 -29.93
CA ALA A 315 61.95 -20.49 -31.29
C ALA A 315 61.25 -21.53 -32.19
N GLN A 316 61.49 -22.83 -31.95
CA GLN A 316 60.86 -23.93 -32.68
C GLN A 316 59.43 -24.16 -32.21
N VAL A 317 59.19 -24.10 -30.90
CA VAL A 317 57.83 -24.19 -30.33
C VAL A 317 56.97 -22.99 -30.79
N ALA A 318 57.54 -21.78 -30.84
CA ALA A 318 56.82 -20.57 -31.26
C ALA A 318 56.25 -20.62 -32.69
N VAL A 319 56.86 -21.41 -33.59
CA VAL A 319 56.44 -21.53 -34.99
C VAL A 319 55.45 -22.66 -35.26
N LEU A 320 55.07 -23.44 -34.23
CA LEU A 320 54.01 -24.43 -34.36
C LEU A 320 52.70 -23.76 -34.76
N SER A 321 52.15 -24.22 -35.89
CA SER A 321 50.82 -23.79 -36.35
C SER A 321 49.73 -24.33 -35.44
N SER A 322 48.53 -23.74 -35.53
CA SER A 322 47.38 -24.22 -34.77
C SER A 322 46.98 -25.66 -35.09
N ALA A 323 47.14 -26.08 -36.35
CA ALA A 323 46.89 -27.45 -36.76
C ALA A 323 47.92 -28.43 -36.16
N GLN A 324 49.19 -28.03 -36.10
CA GLN A 324 50.25 -28.85 -35.49
C GLN A 324 50.06 -28.94 -33.97
N ALA A 325 49.77 -27.82 -33.30
CA ALA A 325 49.50 -27.82 -31.87
C ALA A 325 48.29 -28.70 -31.50
N GLN A 326 47.21 -28.65 -32.29
CA GLN A 326 46.06 -29.53 -32.12
C GLN A 326 46.39 -31.02 -32.37
N ALA A 327 47.39 -31.32 -33.19
CA ALA A 327 47.79 -32.69 -33.48
C ALA A 327 48.63 -33.34 -32.37
N LEU A 328 49.20 -32.55 -31.45
CA LEU A 328 50.06 -33.06 -30.37
C LEU A 328 49.31 -33.99 -29.42
N SER A 329 49.98 -35.02 -28.88
CA SER A 329 49.45 -35.79 -27.75
C SER A 329 49.59 -35.01 -26.44
N THR A 330 48.88 -35.46 -25.40
CA THR A 330 49.06 -34.94 -24.03
C THR A 330 50.48 -35.16 -23.53
N ASP A 331 51.09 -36.31 -23.84
CA ASP A 331 52.46 -36.65 -23.44
C ASP A 331 53.46 -35.69 -24.10
N GLN A 332 53.30 -35.43 -25.40
CA GLN A 332 54.10 -34.46 -26.16
C GLN A 332 53.95 -33.02 -25.65
N LEU A 333 52.76 -32.64 -25.18
CA LEU A 333 52.55 -31.31 -24.59
C LEU A 333 53.18 -31.22 -23.20
N SER A 334 53.07 -32.25 -22.37
CA SER A 334 53.52 -32.24 -20.96
C SER A 334 55.04 -32.05 -20.78
N VAL A 335 55.82 -32.39 -21.80
CA VAL A 335 57.28 -32.32 -21.83
C VAL A 335 57.84 -31.03 -22.44
N ILE A 336 57.00 -30.16 -23.00
CA ILE A 336 57.44 -28.83 -23.44
C ILE A 336 57.73 -27.98 -22.20
N ASP A 337 58.93 -27.44 -22.08
CA ASP A 337 59.27 -26.60 -20.93
C ASP A 337 58.31 -25.41 -20.77
N ALA A 338 58.01 -25.04 -19.53
CA ALA A 338 57.10 -23.93 -19.22
C ALA A 338 57.55 -22.60 -19.88
N ALA A 339 58.87 -22.40 -20.01
CA ALA A 339 59.44 -21.24 -20.70
C ALA A 339 59.17 -21.22 -22.21
N ASP A 340 58.91 -22.38 -22.81
CA ASP A 340 58.62 -22.54 -24.23
C ASP A 340 57.11 -22.56 -24.50
N MET A 341 56.31 -23.06 -23.56
CA MET A 341 54.84 -23.00 -23.64
C MET A 341 54.31 -21.57 -23.80
N LYS A 342 54.90 -20.59 -23.12
CA LYS A 342 54.52 -19.16 -23.29
C LYS A 342 54.84 -18.61 -24.69
N SER A 343 55.64 -19.30 -25.49
CA SER A 343 55.97 -18.88 -26.86
C SER A 343 54.90 -19.29 -27.89
N LEU A 344 53.99 -20.20 -27.54
CA LEU A 344 52.89 -20.60 -28.41
C LEU A 344 51.99 -19.42 -28.75
N SER A 345 51.60 -19.32 -30.01
CA SER A 345 50.63 -18.31 -30.43
C SER A 345 49.27 -18.53 -29.75
N THR A 346 48.51 -17.45 -29.56
CA THR A 346 47.14 -17.52 -29.04
C THR A 346 46.21 -18.36 -29.92
N LEU A 347 46.46 -18.43 -31.24
CA LEU A 347 45.74 -19.30 -32.16
C LEU A 347 46.06 -20.78 -31.94
N ALA A 348 47.32 -21.11 -31.66
CA ALA A 348 47.72 -22.47 -31.34
C ALA A 348 47.10 -22.95 -30.02
N LEU A 349 47.14 -22.12 -28.98
CA LEU A 349 46.52 -22.43 -27.69
C LEU A 349 44.99 -22.61 -27.80
N ARG A 350 44.31 -21.79 -28.62
CA ARG A 350 42.87 -21.92 -28.90
C ARG A 350 42.50 -23.18 -29.68
N ALA A 351 43.44 -23.78 -30.40
CA ALA A 351 43.20 -24.99 -31.18
C ALA A 351 43.39 -26.27 -30.36
N LEU A 352 43.99 -26.17 -29.16
CA LEU A 352 44.09 -27.30 -28.24
C LEU A 352 42.69 -27.78 -27.82
N SER A 353 42.51 -29.09 -27.85
CA SER A 353 41.35 -29.77 -27.28
C SER A 353 41.35 -29.66 -25.75
N ASN A 354 40.20 -29.94 -25.14
CA ASN A 354 40.07 -29.93 -23.69
C ASN A 354 41.02 -30.94 -23.02
N ALA A 355 41.19 -32.13 -23.61
CA ALA A 355 42.12 -33.14 -23.08
C ALA A 355 43.59 -32.68 -23.15
N GLN A 356 43.96 -31.92 -24.18
CA GLN A 356 45.30 -31.35 -24.32
C GLN A 356 45.56 -30.22 -23.31
N LEU A 357 44.54 -29.42 -23.00
CA LEU A 357 44.66 -28.38 -21.97
C LEU A 357 44.71 -28.95 -20.55
N ASP A 358 43.87 -29.95 -20.25
CA ASP A 358 43.87 -30.67 -18.96
C ASP A 358 45.16 -31.49 -18.76
N GLY A 359 45.83 -31.89 -19.85
CA GLY A 359 47.14 -32.53 -19.81
C GLY A 359 48.33 -31.59 -19.59
N LEU A 360 48.11 -30.27 -19.53
CA LEU A 360 49.18 -29.33 -19.20
C LEU A 360 49.56 -29.43 -17.73
N THR A 361 50.85 -29.27 -17.42
CA THR A 361 51.29 -29.20 -16.03
C THR A 361 50.96 -27.83 -15.42
N SER A 362 50.84 -27.77 -14.09
CA SER A 362 50.58 -26.49 -13.40
C SER A 362 51.66 -25.44 -13.68
N ASP A 363 52.93 -25.85 -13.88
CA ASP A 363 54.01 -24.93 -14.26
C ASP A 363 53.82 -24.36 -15.67
N GLN A 364 53.38 -25.19 -16.62
CA GLN A 364 53.07 -24.74 -17.98
C GLN A 364 51.88 -23.78 -18.00
N LEU A 365 50.82 -24.10 -17.25
CA LEU A 365 49.62 -23.26 -17.14
C LEU A 365 49.93 -21.90 -16.48
N ARG A 366 50.77 -21.89 -15.44
CA ARG A 366 51.27 -20.66 -14.78
C ARG A 366 52.18 -19.83 -15.67
N ALA A 367 52.94 -20.45 -16.58
CA ALA A 367 53.84 -19.74 -17.47
C ALA A 367 53.12 -19.02 -18.63
N LEU A 368 51.88 -19.40 -18.94
CA LEU A 368 51.08 -18.70 -19.95
C LEU A 368 50.91 -17.22 -19.60
N THR A 369 51.04 -16.36 -20.59
CA THR A 369 50.82 -14.91 -20.41
C THR A 369 49.32 -14.62 -20.19
N SER A 370 49.00 -13.49 -19.54
CA SER A 370 47.59 -13.06 -19.42
C SER A 370 46.90 -12.92 -20.78
N GLY A 371 47.63 -12.52 -21.83
CA GLY A 371 47.10 -12.46 -23.20
C GLY A 371 46.76 -13.83 -23.78
N GLN A 372 47.51 -14.88 -23.43
CA GLN A 372 47.22 -16.26 -23.80
C GLN A 372 46.00 -16.81 -23.04
N ILE A 373 45.91 -16.55 -21.73
CA ILE A 373 44.73 -16.92 -20.92
C ILE A 373 43.46 -16.21 -21.43
N MET A 374 43.54 -14.91 -21.75
CA MET A 374 42.44 -14.15 -22.36
C MET A 374 42.00 -14.70 -23.72
N ALA A 375 42.90 -15.36 -24.45
CA ALA A 375 42.57 -15.92 -25.75
C ALA A 375 41.84 -17.27 -25.67
N LEU A 376 41.90 -17.97 -24.53
CA LEU A 376 41.18 -19.24 -24.34
C LEU A 376 39.68 -19.05 -24.59
N THR A 377 39.08 -20.05 -25.22
CA THR A 377 37.64 -20.05 -25.47
C THR A 377 36.85 -20.30 -24.18
N THR A 378 35.58 -19.91 -24.14
CA THR A 378 34.68 -20.22 -23.02
C THR A 378 34.55 -21.71 -22.77
N GLY A 379 34.54 -22.52 -23.83
CA GLY A 379 34.55 -23.98 -23.72
C GLY A 379 35.82 -24.54 -23.09
N GLN A 380 36.99 -23.96 -23.40
CA GLN A 380 38.25 -24.36 -22.76
C GLN A 380 38.26 -23.97 -21.27
N ILE A 381 37.84 -22.76 -20.92
CA ILE A 381 37.75 -22.29 -19.53
C ILE A 381 36.76 -23.12 -18.69
N SER A 382 35.58 -23.45 -19.23
CA SER A 382 34.58 -24.24 -18.51
C SER A 382 34.98 -25.70 -18.28
N ASN A 383 36.00 -26.20 -18.99
CA ASN A 383 36.52 -27.56 -18.83
C ASN A 383 37.77 -27.64 -17.96
N LEU A 384 38.38 -26.51 -17.57
CA LEU A 384 39.48 -26.53 -16.59
C LEU A 384 38.97 -27.11 -15.28
N ASN A 385 39.72 -28.05 -14.70
CA ASN A 385 39.39 -28.54 -13.37
C ASN A 385 39.72 -27.45 -12.31
N THR A 386 39.31 -27.67 -11.07
CA THR A 386 39.50 -26.70 -9.97
C THR A 386 40.97 -26.52 -9.60
N ASP A 387 41.79 -27.56 -9.76
CA ASP A 387 43.22 -27.51 -9.46
C ASP A 387 43.96 -26.65 -10.49
N ASP A 388 43.58 -26.77 -11.77
CA ASP A 388 44.10 -25.94 -12.87
C ASP A 388 43.74 -24.47 -12.67
N LEU A 389 42.47 -24.17 -12.39
CA LEU A 389 42.03 -22.81 -12.07
C LEU A 389 42.73 -22.25 -10.83
N GLY A 390 42.91 -23.08 -9.79
CA GLY A 390 43.65 -22.74 -8.57
C GLY A 390 45.15 -22.53 -8.81
N SER A 391 45.72 -23.14 -9.84
CA SER A 391 47.13 -22.98 -10.20
C SER A 391 47.42 -21.65 -10.89
N LEU A 392 46.43 -21.02 -11.53
CA LEU A 392 46.58 -19.73 -12.19
C LEU A 392 47.05 -18.64 -11.22
N THR A 393 47.87 -17.73 -11.72
CA THR A 393 48.33 -16.55 -10.97
C THR A 393 47.20 -15.52 -10.84
N SER A 394 47.28 -14.66 -9.82
CA SER A 394 46.30 -13.60 -9.62
C SER A 394 46.21 -12.64 -10.82
N ASP A 395 47.34 -12.37 -11.48
CA ASP A 395 47.37 -11.54 -12.70
C ASP A 395 46.68 -12.21 -13.91
N GLN A 396 46.68 -13.54 -13.99
CA GLN A 396 45.95 -14.26 -15.04
C GLN A 396 44.45 -14.26 -14.75
N LEU A 397 44.06 -14.53 -13.50
CA LEU A 397 42.65 -14.54 -13.07
C LEU A 397 41.99 -13.16 -13.21
N ASN A 398 42.67 -12.10 -12.77
CA ASN A 398 42.22 -10.71 -12.91
C ASN A 398 42.07 -10.26 -14.38
N LYS A 399 42.70 -10.98 -15.32
CA LYS A 399 42.60 -10.68 -16.77
C LYS A 399 41.62 -11.57 -17.52
N LEU A 400 40.99 -12.55 -16.87
CA LEU A 400 39.86 -13.25 -17.48
C LEU A 400 38.80 -12.23 -17.90
N THR A 401 38.32 -12.39 -19.13
CA THR A 401 37.23 -11.55 -19.65
C THR A 401 35.92 -11.89 -18.93
N THR A 402 35.00 -10.94 -18.88
CA THR A 402 33.66 -11.17 -18.30
C THR A 402 32.91 -12.32 -18.99
N VAL A 403 33.14 -12.54 -20.29
CA VAL A 403 32.58 -13.66 -21.06
C VAL A 403 33.18 -15.00 -20.63
N GLN A 404 34.49 -15.04 -20.34
CA GLN A 404 35.14 -16.25 -19.80
C GLN A 404 34.68 -16.55 -18.38
N VAL A 405 34.54 -15.54 -17.53
CA VAL A 405 34.03 -15.70 -16.15
C VAL A 405 32.58 -16.16 -16.16
N ALA A 406 31.73 -15.63 -17.03
CA ALA A 406 30.34 -16.10 -17.21
C ALA A 406 30.26 -17.55 -17.72
N ALA A 407 31.33 -18.10 -18.29
CA ALA A 407 31.40 -19.49 -18.71
C ALA A 407 31.89 -20.46 -17.62
N LEU A 408 32.44 -19.96 -16.50
CA LEU A 408 32.78 -20.79 -15.36
C LEU A 408 31.53 -21.47 -14.80
N THR A 409 31.64 -22.74 -14.49
CA THR A 409 30.55 -23.48 -13.87
C THR A 409 30.38 -23.08 -12.39
N ALA A 410 29.17 -23.27 -11.87
CA ALA A 410 28.88 -23.13 -10.44
C ALA A 410 29.83 -23.99 -9.58
N ASN A 411 30.11 -25.23 -10.00
CA ASN A 411 31.02 -26.13 -9.31
C ASN A 411 32.47 -25.63 -9.33
N GLN A 412 32.94 -25.04 -10.42
CA GLN A 412 34.28 -24.46 -10.47
C GLN A 412 34.42 -23.34 -9.43
N LEU A 413 33.49 -22.38 -9.42
CA LEU A 413 33.53 -21.24 -8.49
C LEU A 413 33.38 -21.64 -7.02
N GLY A 414 32.42 -22.51 -6.70
CA GLY A 414 32.16 -22.95 -5.31
C GLY A 414 33.30 -23.75 -4.68
N ASN A 415 34.21 -24.31 -5.48
CA ASN A 415 35.37 -25.07 -5.02
C ASN A 415 36.71 -24.29 -5.09
N LEU A 416 36.70 -23.02 -5.53
CA LEU A 416 37.91 -22.19 -5.48
C LEU A 416 38.26 -21.81 -4.03
N ALA A 417 39.55 -21.75 -3.72
CA ALA A 417 40.01 -21.10 -2.50
C ALA A 417 39.65 -19.61 -2.52
N THR A 418 39.34 -19.03 -1.36
CA THR A 418 38.91 -17.63 -1.24
C THR A 418 39.92 -16.65 -1.87
N ASP A 419 41.22 -16.83 -1.64
CA ASP A 419 42.25 -15.95 -2.21
C ASP A 419 42.29 -16.01 -3.75
N THR A 420 41.98 -17.18 -4.33
CA THR A 420 41.87 -17.37 -5.79
C THR A 420 40.59 -16.71 -6.32
N LEU A 421 39.48 -16.82 -5.60
CA LEU A 421 38.22 -16.16 -5.96
C LEU A 421 38.38 -14.63 -5.92
N ASN A 422 38.99 -14.08 -4.87
CA ASN A 422 39.27 -12.65 -4.72
C ASN A 422 40.36 -12.13 -5.69
N ALA A 423 41.10 -13.01 -6.37
CA ALA A 423 41.97 -12.60 -7.46
C ALA A 423 41.18 -12.20 -8.74
N LEU A 424 39.91 -12.59 -8.85
CA LEU A 424 39.00 -12.02 -9.85
C LEU A 424 38.75 -10.54 -9.53
N GLY A 425 38.72 -9.69 -10.54
CA GLY A 425 38.43 -8.27 -10.33
C GLY A 425 36.94 -7.97 -10.20
N THR A 426 36.64 -6.75 -9.75
CA THR A 426 35.28 -6.23 -9.58
C THR A 426 34.42 -6.29 -10.84
N GLN A 427 35.02 -6.15 -12.04
CA GLN A 427 34.28 -6.31 -13.31
C GLN A 427 33.87 -7.75 -13.58
N GLN A 428 34.69 -8.72 -13.15
CA GLN A 428 34.40 -10.15 -13.26
C GLN A 428 33.27 -10.55 -12.31
N PHE A 429 33.27 -10.05 -11.06
CA PHE A 429 32.15 -10.27 -10.14
C PHE A 429 30.83 -9.70 -10.67
N ALA A 430 30.85 -8.52 -11.31
CA ALA A 430 29.66 -7.96 -11.97
C ALA A 430 29.12 -8.83 -13.11
N ALA A 431 29.93 -9.72 -13.69
CA ALA A 431 29.54 -10.63 -14.76
C ALA A 431 29.00 -11.99 -14.26
N LEU A 432 29.08 -12.27 -12.96
CA LEU A 432 28.55 -13.51 -12.40
C LEU A 432 27.03 -13.56 -12.54
N SER A 433 26.54 -14.71 -13.01
CA SER A 433 25.11 -15.02 -13.01
C SER A 433 24.61 -15.34 -11.60
N SER A 434 23.29 -15.32 -11.41
CA SER A 434 22.66 -15.73 -10.15
C SER A 434 23.01 -17.17 -9.75
N THR A 435 23.10 -18.10 -10.70
CA THR A 435 23.48 -19.50 -10.42
C THR A 435 24.94 -19.63 -9.99
N GLN A 436 25.84 -18.86 -10.61
CA GLN A 436 27.26 -18.85 -10.24
C GLN A 436 27.48 -18.24 -8.87
N LEU A 437 26.83 -17.10 -8.58
CA LEU A 437 26.94 -16.46 -7.27
C LEU A 437 26.32 -17.33 -6.17
N ALA A 438 25.17 -17.95 -6.43
CA ALA A 438 24.52 -18.86 -5.47
C ALA A 438 25.34 -20.12 -5.17
N ALA A 439 26.32 -20.47 -6.01
CA ALA A 439 27.20 -21.60 -5.78
C ALA A 439 28.36 -21.29 -4.81
N LEU A 440 28.59 -20.01 -4.49
CA LEU A 440 29.60 -19.62 -3.51
C LEU A 440 29.20 -20.09 -2.10
N THR A 441 30.17 -20.54 -1.32
CA THR A 441 29.92 -20.92 0.07
C THR A 441 29.78 -19.69 0.96
N THR A 442 29.20 -19.86 2.15
CA THR A 442 29.13 -18.82 3.19
C THR A 442 30.53 -18.33 3.60
N ASP A 443 31.52 -19.24 3.63
CA ASP A 443 32.92 -18.91 3.94
C ASP A 443 33.60 -18.10 2.84
N GLN A 444 33.18 -18.27 1.58
CA GLN A 444 33.65 -17.46 0.46
C GLN A 444 32.99 -16.08 0.48
N LEU A 445 31.67 -16.00 0.69
CA LEU A 445 30.90 -14.75 0.69
C LEU A 445 31.34 -13.78 1.78
N SER A 446 31.54 -14.26 3.01
CA SER A 446 31.97 -13.47 4.18
C SER A 446 33.41 -12.94 4.13
N LYS A 447 34.14 -13.26 3.06
CA LYS A 447 35.53 -12.85 2.82
C LYS A 447 35.71 -12.13 1.50
N LEU A 448 34.62 -11.80 0.81
CA LEU A 448 34.70 -11.02 -0.42
C LEU A 448 35.13 -9.59 -0.12
N GLU A 449 35.78 -8.95 -1.08
CA GLU A 449 36.05 -7.53 -0.99
C GLU A 449 34.74 -6.74 -1.12
N THR A 450 34.57 -5.68 -0.31
CA THR A 450 33.35 -4.86 -0.32
C THR A 450 33.08 -4.23 -1.70
N ALA A 451 34.13 -3.93 -2.48
CA ALA A 451 34.01 -3.44 -3.85
C ALA A 451 33.38 -4.48 -4.78
N ASP A 452 33.77 -5.75 -4.63
CA ASP A 452 33.26 -6.87 -5.43
C ASP A 452 31.82 -7.19 -5.08
N LEU A 453 31.50 -7.23 -3.78
CA LEU A 453 30.13 -7.40 -3.30
C LEU A 453 29.19 -6.30 -3.82
N ARG A 454 29.65 -5.04 -3.86
CA ARG A 454 28.90 -3.91 -4.45
C ARG A 454 28.73 -3.98 -5.97
N ALA A 455 29.63 -4.69 -6.66
CA ALA A 455 29.57 -4.86 -8.11
C ALA A 455 28.62 -5.98 -8.53
N VAL A 456 28.27 -6.89 -7.62
CA VAL A 456 27.26 -7.92 -7.87
C VAL A 456 25.95 -7.27 -8.27
N THR A 457 25.42 -7.72 -9.41
CA THR A 457 24.16 -7.19 -9.94
C THR A 457 22.97 -7.55 -9.02
N THR A 458 21.95 -6.70 -9.04
CA THR A 458 20.69 -6.96 -8.33
C THR A 458 20.02 -8.27 -8.76
N ALA A 459 20.17 -8.67 -10.02
CA ALA A 459 19.66 -9.95 -10.52
C ALA A 459 20.44 -11.15 -9.94
N ALA A 460 21.77 -11.05 -9.81
CA ALA A 460 22.60 -12.10 -9.25
C ALA A 460 22.38 -12.25 -7.73
N LEU A 461 22.29 -11.14 -7.00
CA LEU A 461 22.02 -11.15 -5.55
C LEU A 461 20.73 -11.89 -5.18
N ARG A 462 19.68 -11.80 -6.00
CA ARG A 462 18.42 -12.53 -5.76
C ARG A 462 18.56 -14.06 -5.82
N GLY A 463 19.67 -14.57 -6.36
CA GLY A 463 19.99 -15.99 -6.37
C GLY A 463 20.51 -16.52 -5.04
N LEU A 464 21.00 -15.65 -4.14
CA LEU A 464 21.54 -16.07 -2.84
C LEU A 464 20.45 -16.62 -1.92
N SER A 465 20.77 -17.64 -1.13
CA SER A 465 19.91 -18.13 -0.05
C SER A 465 19.88 -17.17 1.13
N SER A 466 18.93 -17.36 2.05
CA SER A 466 18.92 -16.63 3.33
C SER A 466 20.18 -16.89 4.15
N ASP A 467 20.69 -18.13 4.14
CA ASP A 467 21.90 -18.50 4.89
C ASP A 467 23.15 -17.82 4.32
N GLN A 468 23.21 -17.65 3.00
CA GLN A 468 24.27 -16.91 2.33
C GLN A 468 24.22 -15.41 2.65
N ILE A 469 23.03 -14.81 2.69
CA ILE A 469 22.85 -13.42 3.12
C ILE A 469 23.22 -13.25 4.60
N ASN A 470 22.79 -14.17 5.47
CA ASN A 470 23.10 -14.17 6.90
C ASN A 470 24.60 -14.38 7.20
N SER A 471 25.36 -14.92 6.25
CA SER A 471 26.81 -15.08 6.42
C SER A 471 27.61 -13.80 6.18
N LEU A 472 27.00 -12.77 5.57
CA LEU A 472 27.63 -11.46 5.43
C LEU A 472 27.76 -10.80 6.80
N THR A 473 28.85 -10.09 7.02
CA THR A 473 29.02 -9.24 8.19
C THR A 473 28.14 -8.00 8.08
N SER A 474 27.79 -7.39 9.22
CA SER A 474 26.97 -6.16 9.21
C SER A 474 27.63 -5.00 8.46
N ASP A 475 28.98 -4.94 8.44
CA ASP A 475 29.73 -3.98 7.62
C ASP A 475 29.56 -4.23 6.11
N GLU A 476 29.52 -5.50 5.68
CA GLU A 476 29.27 -5.89 4.29
C GLU A 476 27.83 -5.61 3.87
N VAL A 477 26.86 -5.88 4.75
CA VAL A 477 25.44 -5.53 4.52
C VAL A 477 25.29 -4.00 4.40
N ALA A 478 25.91 -3.23 5.30
CA ALA A 478 25.93 -1.77 5.23
C ALA A 478 26.63 -1.25 3.96
N ALA A 479 27.62 -1.97 3.43
CA ALA A 479 28.32 -1.62 2.20
C ALA A 479 27.46 -1.84 0.93
N LEU A 480 26.36 -2.61 0.98
CA LEU A 480 25.48 -2.81 -0.18
C LEU A 480 24.88 -1.49 -0.66
N SER A 481 24.68 -1.35 -1.97
CA SER A 481 23.96 -0.18 -2.51
C SER A 481 22.47 -0.24 -2.19
N THR A 482 21.78 0.90 -2.23
CA THR A 482 20.32 0.98 -2.08
C THR A 482 19.60 0.13 -3.13
N GLY A 483 20.11 0.06 -4.36
CA GLY A 483 19.57 -0.82 -5.40
C GLY A 483 19.69 -2.30 -5.05
N GLN A 484 20.79 -2.71 -4.42
CA GLN A 484 21.01 -4.08 -3.97
C GLN A 484 20.07 -4.45 -2.82
N ILE A 485 19.95 -3.59 -1.78
CA ILE A 485 18.99 -3.79 -0.67
C ILE A 485 17.54 -3.86 -1.17
N ALA A 486 17.12 -2.93 -2.04
CA ALA A 486 15.78 -2.94 -2.62
C ALA A 486 15.50 -4.18 -3.49
N SER A 487 16.56 -4.83 -4.00
CA SER A 487 16.43 -6.05 -4.81
C SER A 487 16.37 -7.33 -4.00
N LEU A 488 16.67 -7.33 -2.70
CA LEU A 488 16.56 -8.53 -1.88
C LEU A 488 15.11 -9.03 -1.84
N THR A 489 14.93 -10.33 -1.82
CA THR A 489 13.62 -10.95 -1.58
C THR A 489 13.23 -10.83 -0.11
N SER A 490 11.94 -10.97 0.23
CA SER A 490 11.50 -10.97 1.63
C SER A 490 12.13 -12.09 2.45
N VAL A 491 12.39 -13.26 1.84
CA VAL A 491 13.08 -14.39 2.50
C VAL A 491 14.55 -14.06 2.79
N GLN A 492 15.22 -13.37 1.86
CA GLN A 492 16.60 -12.91 2.09
C GLN A 492 16.68 -11.83 3.17
N VAL A 493 15.73 -10.88 3.19
CA VAL A 493 15.64 -9.86 4.24
C VAL A 493 15.31 -10.50 5.60
N GLN A 494 14.48 -11.54 5.65
CA GLN A 494 14.25 -12.34 6.87
C GLN A 494 15.52 -13.05 7.38
N GLY A 495 16.47 -13.33 6.49
CA GLY A 495 17.76 -13.90 6.86
C GLY A 495 18.74 -12.90 7.45
N LEU A 496 18.46 -11.60 7.47
CA LEU A 496 19.33 -10.60 8.12
C LEU A 496 19.17 -10.65 9.64
N GLU A 497 20.25 -10.42 10.38
CA GLU A 497 20.18 -10.31 11.84
C GLU A 497 19.72 -8.92 12.28
N ALA A 498 19.32 -8.78 13.54
CA ALA A 498 18.99 -7.47 14.12
C ALA A 498 20.18 -6.49 14.03
N ALA A 499 21.42 -6.98 14.19
CA ALA A 499 22.63 -6.18 14.02
C ALA A 499 22.79 -5.63 12.60
N ASP A 500 22.42 -6.42 11.58
CA ASP A 500 22.47 -5.98 10.19
C ASP A 500 21.44 -4.90 9.90
N MET A 501 20.24 -5.04 10.46
CA MET A 501 19.19 -4.02 10.35
C MET A 501 19.61 -2.69 10.98
N ALA A 502 20.32 -2.73 12.11
CA ALA A 502 20.87 -1.55 12.75
C ALA A 502 22.08 -0.95 11.98
N ALA A 503 22.81 -1.77 11.22
CA ALA A 503 23.94 -1.31 10.40
C ALA A 503 23.51 -0.66 9.07
N LEU A 504 22.26 -0.86 8.63
CA LEU A 504 21.73 -0.19 7.44
C LEU A 504 21.74 1.33 7.63
N SER A 505 22.14 2.05 6.59
CA SER A 505 21.96 3.50 6.53
C SER A 505 20.50 3.88 6.33
N THR A 506 20.14 5.10 6.72
CA THR A 506 18.82 5.70 6.45
C THR A 506 18.38 5.58 4.99
N ALA A 507 19.31 5.71 4.05
CA ALA A 507 19.01 5.59 2.62
C ALA A 507 18.68 4.14 2.20
N GLN A 508 19.29 3.14 2.84
CA GLN A 508 19.00 1.72 2.61
C GLN A 508 17.67 1.32 3.26
N VAL A 509 17.36 1.81 4.47
CA VAL A 509 16.05 1.57 5.11
C VAL A 509 14.91 2.20 4.28
N ALA A 510 15.11 3.41 3.76
CA ALA A 510 14.11 4.13 2.95
C ALA A 510 13.68 3.39 1.67
N VAL A 511 14.53 2.52 1.12
CA VAL A 511 14.24 1.78 -0.12
C VAL A 511 13.67 0.38 0.12
N LEU A 512 13.48 -0.03 1.39
CA LEU A 512 12.79 -1.27 1.71
C LEU A 512 11.35 -1.22 1.16
N SER A 513 11.03 -2.20 0.33
CA SER A 513 9.68 -2.35 -0.24
C SER A 513 8.68 -2.78 0.82
N SER A 514 7.38 -2.55 0.56
CA SER A 514 6.31 -3.02 1.44
C SER A 514 6.33 -4.54 1.68
N VAL A 515 6.73 -5.33 0.67
CA VAL A 515 6.84 -6.79 0.78
C VAL A 515 8.01 -7.19 1.68
N GLN A 516 9.15 -6.49 1.60
CA GLN A 516 10.29 -6.73 2.49
C GLN A 516 9.93 -6.33 3.92
N MET A 517 9.31 -5.16 4.12
CA MET A 517 8.86 -4.69 5.43
C MET A 517 7.85 -5.62 6.09
N GLN A 518 6.89 -6.16 5.32
CA GLN A 518 5.95 -7.16 5.81
C GLN A 518 6.64 -8.49 6.17
N GLY A 519 7.78 -8.79 5.56
CA GLY A 519 8.59 -9.97 5.86
C GLY A 519 9.38 -9.86 7.17
N LEU A 520 9.66 -8.66 7.68
CA LEU A 520 10.52 -8.47 8.86
C LEU A 520 9.94 -9.12 10.12
N SER A 521 10.80 -9.71 10.94
CA SER A 521 10.45 -10.09 12.30
C SER A 521 10.27 -8.86 13.20
N THR A 522 9.64 -9.03 14.36
CA THR A 522 9.54 -7.97 15.37
C THR A 522 10.90 -7.53 15.89
N ASP A 523 11.85 -8.46 16.03
CA ASP A 523 13.21 -8.15 16.48
C ASP A 523 13.99 -7.33 15.44
N GLN A 524 13.84 -7.67 14.15
CA GLN A 524 14.41 -6.89 13.05
C GLN A 524 13.79 -5.49 12.94
N LEU A 525 12.47 -5.37 13.14
CA LEU A 525 11.81 -4.07 13.18
C LEU A 525 12.27 -3.24 14.38
N ALA A 526 12.36 -3.83 15.57
CA ALA A 526 12.85 -3.15 16.78
C ALA A 526 14.30 -2.67 16.65
N ALA A 527 15.10 -3.31 15.79
CA ALA A 527 16.47 -2.92 15.50
C ALA A 527 16.60 -1.73 14.52
N ILE A 528 15.55 -1.37 13.79
CA ILE A 528 15.57 -0.17 12.92
C ILE A 528 15.71 1.07 13.80
N GLU A 529 16.76 1.86 13.58
CA GLU A 529 17.01 3.04 14.40
C GLU A 529 15.89 4.09 14.29
N THR A 530 15.67 4.85 15.37
CA THR A 530 14.62 5.89 15.41
C THR A 530 14.84 6.97 14.34
N GLY A 531 16.09 7.25 13.94
CA GLY A 531 16.40 8.14 12.81
C GLY A 531 15.81 7.62 11.50
N ASP A 532 15.91 6.31 11.27
CA ASP A 532 15.52 5.65 10.04
C ASP A 532 14.03 5.41 9.93
N MET A 533 13.32 5.29 11.06
CA MET A 533 11.85 5.20 11.07
C MET A 533 11.17 6.35 10.32
N ARG A 534 11.77 7.55 10.33
CA ARG A 534 11.27 8.73 9.59
C ARG A 534 11.41 8.60 8.07
N SER A 535 12.33 7.76 7.61
CA SER A 535 12.60 7.53 6.19
C SER A 535 11.62 6.55 5.55
N LEU A 536 10.90 5.77 6.37
CA LEU A 536 9.93 4.78 5.89
C LEU A 536 8.80 5.45 5.12
N SER A 537 8.51 4.91 3.93
CA SER A 537 7.35 5.37 3.17
C SER A 537 6.04 5.06 3.90
N THR A 538 5.03 5.89 3.67
CA THR A 538 3.69 5.61 4.21
C THR A 538 3.06 4.34 3.64
N VAL A 539 3.55 3.81 2.51
CA VAL A 539 3.10 2.54 1.95
C VAL A 539 3.71 1.36 2.73
N ALA A 540 5.00 1.45 3.06
CA ALA A 540 5.69 0.47 3.91
C ALA A 540 5.04 0.36 5.30
N LEU A 541 4.73 1.50 5.93
CA LEU A 541 4.03 1.50 7.22
C LEU A 541 2.63 0.87 7.14
N ARG A 542 1.88 1.12 6.07
CA ARG A 542 0.55 0.51 5.86
C ARG A 542 0.59 -0.99 5.57
N SER A 543 1.73 -1.53 5.13
CA SER A 543 1.91 -2.97 4.91
C SER A 543 2.30 -3.76 6.17
N LEU A 544 2.65 -3.07 7.26
CA LEU A 544 2.96 -3.73 8.53
C LEU A 544 1.72 -4.46 9.07
N SER A 545 1.94 -5.70 9.49
CA SER A 545 0.95 -6.48 10.23
C SER A 545 0.72 -5.92 11.63
N ASN A 546 -0.37 -6.33 12.29
CA ASN A 546 -0.66 -5.91 13.66
C ASN A 546 0.45 -6.30 14.64
N ALA A 547 0.99 -7.52 14.52
CA ALA A 547 2.09 -7.98 15.38
C ALA A 547 3.38 -7.16 15.17
N GLN A 548 3.62 -6.70 13.94
CA GLN A 548 4.77 -5.85 13.63
C GLN A 548 4.60 -4.42 14.15
N LEU A 549 3.39 -3.88 14.13
CA LEU A 549 3.09 -2.57 14.72
C LEU A 549 3.18 -2.60 16.25
N ASP A 550 2.63 -3.64 16.88
CA ASP A 550 2.70 -3.88 18.33
C ASP A 550 4.14 -4.18 18.80
N GLY A 551 4.98 -4.70 17.90
CA GLY A 551 6.42 -4.90 18.14
C GLY A 551 7.29 -3.65 18.00
N LEU A 552 6.74 -2.50 17.58
CA LEU A 552 7.48 -1.24 17.55
C LEU A 552 7.75 -0.76 18.98
N THR A 553 8.97 -0.30 19.24
CA THR A 553 9.28 0.31 20.52
C THR A 553 8.60 1.67 20.67
N SER A 554 8.35 2.10 21.91
CA SER A 554 7.80 3.44 22.18
C SER A 554 8.64 4.56 21.57
N ASP A 555 9.97 4.41 21.52
CA ASP A 555 10.86 5.40 20.90
C ASP A 555 10.72 5.42 19.38
N GLN A 556 10.52 4.28 18.73
CA GLN A 556 10.21 4.21 17.29
C GLN A 556 8.84 4.81 16.97
N LEU A 557 7.81 4.56 17.79
CA LEU A 557 6.50 5.18 17.65
C LEU A 557 6.59 6.71 17.76
N ARG A 558 7.32 7.23 18.74
CA ARG A 558 7.59 8.68 18.88
C ARG A 558 8.41 9.26 17.74
N ALA A 559 9.25 8.44 17.11
CA ALA A 559 10.09 8.88 16.00
C ALA A 559 9.32 9.09 14.69
N LEU A 560 8.17 8.44 14.52
CA LEU A 560 7.33 8.60 13.32
C LEU A 560 6.96 10.07 13.08
N ALA A 561 7.07 10.54 11.85
CA ALA A 561 6.57 11.85 11.46
C ALA A 561 5.04 11.89 11.57
N THR A 562 4.47 13.07 11.80
CA THR A 562 3.00 13.26 11.87
C THR A 562 2.28 12.78 10.60
N GLY A 563 2.90 12.96 9.42
CA GLY A 563 2.38 12.44 8.16
C GLY A 563 2.39 10.91 8.06
N GLN A 564 3.32 10.23 8.75
CA GLN A 564 3.38 8.77 8.84
C GLN A 564 2.29 8.23 9.78
N VAL A 565 2.03 8.89 10.91
CA VAL A 565 0.94 8.53 11.85
C VAL A 565 -0.44 8.78 11.21
N ASN A 566 -0.64 9.93 10.56
CA ASN A 566 -1.88 10.22 9.82
C ASN A 566 -2.13 9.23 8.67
N ALA A 567 -1.07 8.63 8.14
CA ALA A 567 -1.17 7.63 7.08
C ALA A 567 -1.63 6.25 7.55
N LEU A 568 -1.55 5.92 8.84
CA LEU A 568 -2.01 4.62 9.36
C LEU A 568 -3.47 4.36 8.97
N THR A 569 -3.80 3.11 8.66
CA THR A 569 -5.19 2.76 8.38
C THR A 569 -6.03 2.75 9.66
N THR A 570 -7.35 2.88 9.53
CA THR A 570 -8.27 2.75 10.68
C THR A 570 -8.15 1.39 11.36
N ALA A 571 -7.92 0.32 10.59
CA ALA A 571 -7.68 -1.02 11.13
C ALA A 571 -6.36 -1.13 11.89
N GLN A 572 -5.30 -0.46 11.44
CA GLN A 572 -4.03 -0.42 12.17
C GLN A 572 -4.20 0.35 13.49
N VAL A 573 -4.82 1.53 13.45
CA VAL A 573 -5.07 2.35 14.66
C VAL A 573 -5.97 1.62 15.67
N SER A 574 -7.04 0.95 15.23
CA SER A 574 -7.93 0.22 16.13
C SER A 574 -7.27 -1.00 16.80
N ASN A 575 -6.18 -1.53 16.22
CA ASN A 575 -5.44 -2.67 16.76
C ASN A 575 -4.25 -2.27 17.64
N LEU A 576 -3.87 -0.99 17.71
CA LEU A 576 -2.85 -0.53 18.64
C LEU A 576 -3.32 -0.75 20.08
N ASN A 577 -2.44 -1.24 20.94
CA ASN A 577 -2.74 -1.31 22.37
C ASN A 577 -2.71 0.12 22.98
N THR A 578 -3.20 0.28 24.20
CA THR A 578 -3.25 1.61 24.84
C THR A 578 -1.86 2.14 25.21
N ASP A 579 -0.88 1.28 25.50
CA ASP A 579 0.48 1.70 25.80
C ASP A 579 1.17 2.32 24.56
N ASP A 580 0.89 1.78 23.37
CA ASP A 580 1.35 2.33 22.08
C ASP A 580 0.68 3.67 21.78
N LEU A 581 -0.64 3.76 21.96
CA LEU A 581 -1.39 5.02 21.78
C LEU A 581 -0.89 6.09 22.76
N ASN A 582 -0.59 5.71 24.01
CA ASN A 582 -0.03 6.59 25.03
C ASN A 582 1.46 6.90 24.82
N SER A 583 2.16 6.13 23.99
CA SER A 583 3.55 6.41 23.61
C SER A 583 3.66 7.49 22.53
N LEU A 584 2.62 7.70 21.73
CA LEU A 584 2.56 8.80 20.76
C LEU A 584 2.70 10.15 21.46
N THR A 585 3.41 11.07 20.81
CA THR A 585 3.46 12.47 21.24
C THR A 585 2.12 13.17 21.01
N SER A 586 1.82 14.20 21.81
CA SER A 586 0.61 15.02 21.62
C SER A 586 0.51 15.60 20.20
N GLU A 587 1.64 15.96 19.57
CA GLU A 587 1.62 16.45 18.18
C GLU A 587 1.25 15.36 17.16
N GLN A 588 1.73 14.12 17.36
CA GLN A 588 1.32 12.98 16.52
C GLN A 588 -0.16 12.64 16.73
N PHE A 589 -0.62 12.61 17.98
CA PHE A 589 -1.99 12.29 18.34
C PHE A 589 -3.00 13.33 17.81
N ALA A 590 -2.67 14.62 17.93
CA ALA A 590 -3.46 15.73 17.39
C ALA A 590 -3.67 15.64 15.86
N ARG A 591 -2.78 14.93 15.16
CA ARG A 591 -2.80 14.77 13.70
C ARG A 591 -3.52 13.50 13.24
N LEU A 592 -4.08 12.70 14.15
CA LEU A 592 -4.98 11.62 13.78
C LEU A 592 -6.20 12.18 13.03
N ALA A 593 -6.51 11.59 11.89
CA ALA A 593 -7.70 11.90 11.12
C ALA A 593 -8.96 11.51 11.90
N THR A 594 -10.08 12.20 11.65
CA THR A 594 -11.37 11.90 12.30
C THR A 594 -11.81 10.45 12.11
N ALA A 595 -11.55 9.85 10.94
CA ALA A 595 -11.82 8.44 10.69
C ALA A 595 -10.95 7.50 11.56
N GLN A 596 -9.69 7.86 11.84
CA GLN A 596 -8.81 7.09 12.73
C GLN A 596 -9.28 7.18 14.18
N VAL A 597 -9.66 8.37 14.66
CA VAL A 597 -10.22 8.54 16.01
C VAL A 597 -11.55 7.80 16.16
N GLN A 598 -12.43 7.86 15.17
CA GLN A 598 -13.69 7.11 15.18
C GLN A 598 -13.48 5.59 15.16
N ALA A 599 -12.33 5.10 14.68
CA ALA A 599 -12.00 3.67 14.68
C ALA A 599 -11.48 3.17 16.04
N LEU A 600 -11.11 4.07 16.97
CA LEU A 600 -10.69 3.69 18.31
C LEU A 600 -11.86 3.04 19.07
N SER A 601 -11.59 1.96 19.78
CA SER A 601 -12.57 1.34 20.66
C SER A 601 -12.86 2.23 21.87
N ALA A 602 -14.04 2.03 22.47
CA ALA A 602 -14.40 2.63 23.75
C ALA A 602 -13.36 2.35 24.84
N ASN A 603 -12.80 1.14 24.85
CA ASN A 603 -11.77 0.74 25.82
C ASN A 603 -10.45 1.50 25.60
N GLN A 604 -10.00 1.66 24.35
CA GLN A 604 -8.82 2.47 24.04
C GLN A 604 -9.01 3.91 24.52
N LEU A 605 -10.13 4.56 24.21
CA LEU A 605 -10.42 5.94 24.65
C LEU A 605 -10.42 6.08 26.18
N GLY A 606 -11.10 5.18 26.89
CA GLY A 606 -11.17 5.22 28.35
C GLY A 606 -9.83 5.02 29.06
N ASN A 607 -8.82 4.44 28.39
CA ASN A 607 -7.48 4.24 28.93
C ASN A 607 -6.42 5.21 28.38
N LEU A 608 -6.80 6.17 27.52
CA LEU A 608 -5.88 7.20 27.05
C LEU A 608 -5.42 8.10 28.21
N ALA A 609 -4.15 8.51 28.18
CA ALA A 609 -3.66 9.58 29.01
C ALA A 609 -4.41 10.89 28.67
N THR A 610 -4.72 11.70 29.69
CA THR A 610 -5.46 12.96 29.49
C THR A 610 -4.76 13.89 28.50
N ASP A 611 -3.42 13.94 28.50
CA ASP A 611 -2.67 14.79 27.57
C ASP A 611 -2.90 14.42 26.10
N ASN A 612 -3.16 13.14 25.79
CA ASN A 612 -3.49 12.70 24.43
C ASN A 612 -4.94 13.02 24.05
N LEU A 613 -5.88 12.88 24.98
CA LEU A 613 -7.26 13.32 24.78
C LEU A 613 -7.33 14.85 24.56
N ASN A 614 -6.59 15.63 25.34
CA ASN A 614 -6.55 17.09 25.22
C ASN A 614 -5.75 17.55 24.00
N ALA A 615 -4.90 16.69 23.41
CA ALA A 615 -4.26 16.97 22.13
C ALA A 615 -5.22 16.84 20.94
N MET A 616 -6.36 16.15 21.11
CA MET A 616 -7.40 16.10 20.08
C MET A 616 -8.02 17.48 19.89
N GLY A 617 -8.37 17.82 18.66
CA GLY A 617 -9.18 18.99 18.38
C GLY A 617 -10.68 18.68 18.35
N SER A 618 -11.48 19.74 18.35
CA SER A 618 -12.94 19.67 18.33
C SER A 618 -13.53 18.86 17.16
N ALA A 619 -12.84 18.79 16.02
CA ALA A 619 -13.27 17.95 14.89
C ALA A 619 -13.20 16.46 15.19
N GLN A 620 -12.21 16.02 15.99
CA GLN A 620 -12.08 14.63 16.41
C GLN A 620 -13.09 14.27 17.50
N PHE A 621 -13.44 15.19 18.40
CA PHE A 621 -14.55 15.01 19.35
C PHE A 621 -15.92 14.93 18.67
N ALA A 622 -16.13 15.71 17.60
CA ALA A 622 -17.40 15.74 16.86
C ALA A 622 -17.77 14.41 16.17
N VAL A 623 -16.81 13.50 15.97
CA VAL A 623 -17.05 12.19 15.34
C VAL A 623 -17.19 11.03 16.33
N LEU A 624 -17.02 11.28 17.62
CA LEU A 624 -17.18 10.26 18.65
C LEU A 624 -18.61 9.75 18.73
N THR A 625 -18.74 8.43 18.90
CA THR A 625 -20.01 7.76 19.17
C THR A 625 -20.40 7.88 20.65
N SER A 626 -21.64 7.54 20.98
CA SER A 626 -22.10 7.47 22.38
C SER A 626 -21.29 6.49 23.22
N ALA A 627 -20.93 5.33 22.67
CA ALA A 627 -20.13 4.34 23.39
C ALA A 627 -18.69 4.84 23.64
N GLN A 628 -18.10 5.54 22.67
CA GLN A 628 -16.76 6.11 22.79
C GLN A 628 -16.70 7.26 23.81
N PHE A 629 -17.61 8.22 23.70
CA PHE A 629 -17.64 9.36 24.61
C PHE A 629 -18.08 8.96 26.03
N GLY A 630 -19.01 8.02 26.14
CA GLY A 630 -19.44 7.43 27.41
C GLY A 630 -18.40 6.53 28.08
N ALA A 631 -17.31 6.17 27.40
CA ALA A 631 -16.22 5.40 28.00
C ALA A 631 -15.13 6.27 28.64
N LEU A 632 -15.20 7.61 28.47
CA LEU A 632 -14.28 8.53 29.13
C LEU A 632 -14.47 8.48 30.64
N THR A 633 -13.39 8.46 31.41
CA THR A 633 -13.47 8.49 32.87
C THR A 633 -13.88 9.87 33.38
N THR A 634 -14.35 9.95 34.62
CA THR A 634 -14.64 11.23 35.30
C THR A 634 -13.41 12.14 35.36
N ASP A 635 -12.21 11.56 35.53
CA ASP A 635 -10.95 12.29 35.56
C ASP A 635 -10.57 12.85 34.17
N GLN A 636 -10.94 12.16 33.08
CA GLN A 636 -10.76 12.66 31.72
C GLN A 636 -11.78 13.76 31.41
N LEU A 637 -13.07 13.55 31.73
CA LEU A 637 -14.15 14.51 31.46
C LEU A 637 -13.94 15.84 32.19
N SER A 638 -13.50 15.82 33.45
CA SER A 638 -13.23 17.03 34.24
C SER A 638 -12.07 17.88 33.71
N LYS A 639 -11.23 17.31 32.82
CA LYS A 639 -10.08 17.99 32.20
C LYS A 639 -10.28 18.34 30.73
N LEU A 640 -11.45 18.07 30.17
CA LEU A 640 -11.78 18.45 28.79
C LEU A 640 -11.92 19.96 28.65
N GLU A 641 -11.50 20.48 27.50
CA GLU A 641 -11.76 21.86 27.14
C GLU A 641 -13.25 22.08 26.83
N THR A 642 -13.79 23.24 27.18
CA THR A 642 -15.20 23.58 26.94
C THR A 642 -15.55 23.61 25.44
N ALA A 643 -14.59 23.96 24.58
CA ALA A 643 -14.76 23.91 23.13
C ALA A 643 -15.00 22.48 22.62
N ASP A 644 -14.28 21.50 23.17
CA ASP A 644 -14.40 20.10 22.79
C ASP A 644 -15.69 19.46 23.31
N LEU A 645 -16.08 19.79 24.55
CA LEU A 645 -17.39 19.40 25.08
C LEU A 645 -18.56 20.01 24.28
N ARG A 646 -18.38 21.22 23.72
CA ARG A 646 -19.38 21.81 22.81
C ARG A 646 -19.38 21.17 21.42
N ALA A 647 -18.27 20.57 21.01
CA ALA A 647 -18.13 19.95 19.70
C ALA A 647 -18.75 18.56 19.61
N VAL A 648 -18.90 17.85 20.74
CA VAL A 648 -19.53 16.52 20.74
C VAL A 648 -21.01 16.58 20.37
N THR A 649 -21.46 15.54 19.66
CA THR A 649 -22.84 15.46 19.20
C THR A 649 -23.81 15.22 20.37
N THR A 650 -25.08 15.56 20.16
CA THR A 650 -26.16 15.23 21.10
C THR A 650 -26.38 13.72 21.27
N ALA A 651 -25.92 12.90 20.32
CA ALA A 651 -25.91 11.44 20.46
C ALA A 651 -24.75 10.97 21.34
N ALA A 652 -23.55 11.54 21.16
CA ALA A 652 -22.37 11.23 21.97
C ALA A 652 -22.60 11.54 23.45
N LEU A 653 -23.15 12.73 23.74
CA LEU A 653 -23.48 13.16 25.12
C LEU A 653 -24.46 12.23 25.83
N ARG A 654 -25.41 11.61 25.13
CA ARG A 654 -26.33 10.62 25.72
C ARG A 654 -25.64 9.34 26.18
N GLY A 655 -24.38 9.13 25.77
CA GLY A 655 -23.55 8.03 26.26
C GLY A 655 -23.07 8.20 27.69
N LEU A 656 -23.09 9.42 28.25
CA LEU A 656 -22.63 9.68 29.61
C LEU A 656 -23.56 9.06 30.68
N SER A 657 -22.99 8.51 31.73
CA SER A 657 -23.69 8.15 32.96
C SER A 657 -24.05 9.40 33.80
N SER A 658 -24.89 9.23 34.82
CA SER A 658 -25.17 10.29 35.80
C SER A 658 -23.89 10.76 36.50
N ASP A 659 -23.02 9.83 36.89
CA ASP A 659 -21.78 10.12 37.62
C ASP A 659 -20.78 10.89 36.73
N GLN A 660 -20.75 10.57 35.44
CA GLN A 660 -19.95 11.30 34.46
C GLN A 660 -20.47 12.72 34.24
N VAL A 661 -21.80 12.91 34.18
CA VAL A 661 -22.41 14.24 34.11
C VAL A 661 -22.10 15.05 35.37
N GLN A 662 -22.20 14.42 36.54
CA GLN A 662 -21.87 15.03 37.83
C GLN A 662 -20.40 15.47 37.92
N SER A 663 -19.48 14.77 37.24
CA SER A 663 -18.05 15.11 37.24
C SER A 663 -17.68 16.30 36.34
N LEU A 664 -18.61 16.82 35.54
CA LEU A 664 -18.37 18.00 34.72
C LEU A 664 -18.28 19.24 35.61
N ALA A 665 -17.34 20.14 35.31
CA ALA A 665 -17.32 21.45 35.96
C ALA A 665 -18.58 22.26 35.60
N SER A 666 -19.19 22.95 36.56
CA SER A 666 -20.43 23.69 36.34
C SER A 666 -20.32 24.76 35.23
N ASP A 667 -19.16 25.41 35.09
CA ASP A 667 -18.89 26.32 33.97
C ASP A 667 -18.93 25.61 32.60
N ALA A 668 -18.48 24.35 32.55
CA ALA A 668 -18.56 23.52 31.35
C ALA A 668 -20.00 23.11 31.04
N VAL A 669 -20.81 22.79 32.06
CA VAL A 669 -22.25 22.54 31.90
C VAL A 669 -22.97 23.79 31.37
N GLY A 670 -22.69 24.96 31.95
CA GLY A 670 -23.19 26.26 31.48
C GLY A 670 -22.73 26.59 30.06
N SER A 671 -21.63 26.02 29.58
CA SER A 671 -21.16 26.18 28.20
C SER A 671 -21.85 25.27 27.18
N LEU A 672 -22.66 24.29 27.59
CA LEU A 672 -23.34 23.38 26.66
C LEU A 672 -24.29 24.12 25.72
N THR A 673 -24.47 23.65 24.51
CA THR A 673 -25.49 24.21 23.61
C THR A 673 -26.90 23.84 24.07
N THR A 674 -27.91 24.62 23.67
CA THR A 674 -29.31 24.30 23.95
C THR A 674 -29.71 22.93 23.38
N GLY A 675 -29.19 22.56 22.21
CA GLY A 675 -29.39 21.22 21.64
C GLY A 675 -28.80 20.09 22.49
N GLN A 676 -27.66 20.33 23.15
CA GLN A 676 -27.03 19.38 24.06
C GLN A 676 -27.80 19.23 25.37
N ILE A 677 -28.28 20.33 25.98
CA ILE A 677 -29.13 20.28 27.19
C ILE A 677 -30.47 19.58 26.90
N ALA A 678 -31.13 19.93 25.80
CA ALA A 678 -32.37 19.27 25.38
C ALA A 678 -32.18 17.77 25.09
N ALA A 679 -30.95 17.33 24.83
CA ALA A 679 -30.65 15.94 24.53
C ALA A 679 -30.42 15.07 25.77
N LEU A 680 -30.10 15.66 26.93
CA LEU A 680 -29.84 14.89 28.16
C LEU A 680 -31.02 13.99 28.51
N SER A 681 -30.74 12.74 28.89
CA SER A 681 -31.76 11.85 29.45
C SER A 681 -32.19 12.32 30.85
N THR A 682 -33.32 11.83 31.34
CA THR A 682 -33.79 12.14 32.70
C THR A 682 -32.79 11.66 33.78
N VAL A 683 -32.11 10.53 33.56
CA VAL A 683 -31.06 10.03 34.46
C VAL A 683 -29.84 10.94 34.46
N GLN A 684 -29.45 11.47 33.30
CA GLN A 684 -28.36 12.43 33.20
C GLN A 684 -28.70 13.77 33.86
N VAL A 685 -29.95 14.25 33.72
CA VAL A 685 -30.43 15.45 34.42
C VAL A 685 -30.42 15.26 35.94
N GLN A 686 -30.72 14.05 36.43
CA GLN A 686 -30.58 13.74 37.86
C GLN A 686 -29.14 13.76 38.36
N GLY A 687 -28.16 13.59 37.47
CA GLY A 687 -26.73 13.71 37.79
C GLY A 687 -26.22 15.15 37.87
N LEU A 688 -27.00 16.15 37.44
CA LEU A 688 -26.60 17.56 37.57
C LEU A 688 -26.60 17.99 39.04
N GLU A 689 -25.67 18.84 39.43
CA GLU A 689 -25.64 19.42 40.77
C GLU A 689 -26.45 20.73 40.81
N ALA A 690 -26.76 21.21 42.01
CA ALA A 690 -27.39 22.52 42.18
C ALA A 690 -26.55 23.65 41.55
N ALA A 691 -25.22 23.57 41.64
CA ALA A 691 -24.31 24.52 41.01
C ALA A 691 -24.42 24.49 39.47
N ASP A 692 -24.67 23.32 38.87
CA ASP A 692 -24.86 23.19 37.42
C ASP A 692 -26.16 23.87 36.98
N MET A 693 -27.23 23.71 37.75
CA MET A 693 -28.52 24.35 37.47
C MET A 693 -28.42 25.89 37.56
N ALA A 694 -27.61 26.41 38.48
CA ALA A 694 -27.31 27.84 38.59
C ALA A 694 -26.41 28.33 37.44
N ALA A 695 -25.55 27.46 36.88
CA ALA A 695 -24.70 27.79 35.74
C ALA A 695 -25.44 27.79 34.39
N LEU A 696 -26.65 27.19 34.31
CA LEU A 696 -27.48 27.25 33.12
C LEU A 696 -28.03 28.65 32.91
N GLY A 697 -27.94 29.17 31.69
CA GLY A 697 -28.60 30.41 31.31
C GLY A 697 -30.05 30.19 30.86
N THR A 698 -30.80 31.30 30.74
CA THR A 698 -32.21 31.34 30.35
C THR A 698 -32.57 30.47 29.15
N ALA A 699 -31.73 30.46 28.11
CA ALA A 699 -31.97 29.70 26.88
C ALA A 699 -31.82 28.19 27.07
N GLN A 700 -30.95 27.74 27.97
CA GLN A 700 -30.76 26.32 28.30
C GLN A 700 -31.90 25.82 29.19
N VAL A 701 -32.34 26.62 30.17
CA VAL A 701 -33.52 26.29 30.99
C VAL A 701 -34.79 26.21 30.13
N ALA A 702 -34.91 27.07 29.12
CA ALA A 702 -36.09 27.12 28.24
C ALA A 702 -36.31 25.85 27.41
N VAL A 703 -35.24 25.10 27.13
CA VAL A 703 -35.28 23.88 26.31
C VAL A 703 -35.43 22.59 27.12
N LEU A 704 -35.56 22.68 28.45
CA LEU A 704 -35.89 21.53 29.28
C LEU A 704 -37.25 20.96 28.87
N SER A 705 -37.25 19.68 28.49
CA SER A 705 -38.48 18.93 28.22
C SER A 705 -39.27 18.71 29.50
N SER A 706 -40.56 18.39 29.37
CA SER A 706 -41.40 18.07 30.51
C SER A 706 -40.91 16.86 31.31
N ALA A 707 -40.34 15.85 30.64
CA ALA A 707 -39.74 14.69 31.31
C ALA A 707 -38.48 15.07 32.09
N GLN A 708 -37.62 15.93 31.53
CA GLN A 708 -36.43 16.41 32.22
C GLN A 708 -36.82 17.30 33.42
N ALA A 709 -37.77 18.22 33.26
CA ALA A 709 -38.26 19.06 34.35
C ALA A 709 -38.86 18.22 35.49
N GLN A 710 -39.63 17.18 35.17
CA GLN A 710 -40.16 16.24 36.16
C GLN A 710 -39.06 15.42 36.85
N ALA A 711 -37.91 15.19 36.20
CA ALA A 711 -36.79 14.43 36.77
C ALA A 711 -35.93 15.25 37.75
N LEU A 712 -36.09 16.59 37.78
CA LEU A 712 -35.31 17.46 38.66
C LEU A 712 -35.60 17.19 40.14
N SER A 713 -34.58 17.23 40.99
CA SER A 713 -34.77 17.27 42.44
C SER A 713 -35.30 18.64 42.89
N THR A 714 -35.80 18.74 44.11
CA THR A 714 -36.18 20.02 44.72
C THR A 714 -34.97 20.95 44.88
N ASP A 715 -33.78 20.40 45.17
CA ASP A 715 -32.55 21.18 45.29
C ASP A 715 -32.13 21.74 43.93
N GLN A 716 -32.18 20.94 42.87
CA GLN A 716 -31.92 21.39 41.51
C GLN A 716 -32.92 22.47 41.05
N LEU A 717 -34.22 22.30 41.35
CA LEU A 717 -35.24 23.30 41.03
C LEU A 717 -35.01 24.60 41.79
N SER A 718 -34.73 24.55 43.09
CA SER A 718 -34.47 25.74 43.91
C SER A 718 -33.20 26.50 43.48
N ALA A 719 -32.26 25.81 42.83
CA ALA A 719 -31.04 26.40 42.28
C ALA A 719 -31.22 27.10 40.91
N ILE A 720 -32.34 26.88 40.21
CA ILE A 720 -32.64 27.63 38.99
C ILE A 720 -32.87 29.10 39.38
N GLU A 721 -32.15 30.03 38.76
CA GLU A 721 -32.33 31.44 39.07
C GLU A 721 -33.78 31.89 38.83
N ALA A 722 -34.32 32.75 39.70
CA ALA A 722 -35.69 33.24 39.55
C ALA A 722 -35.92 33.89 38.18
N ALA A 723 -34.92 34.58 37.63
CA ALA A 723 -34.98 35.18 36.29
C ALA A 723 -35.21 34.15 35.17
N ASP A 724 -34.74 32.91 35.36
CA ASP A 724 -34.80 31.82 34.39
C ASP A 724 -36.03 30.93 34.56
N MET A 725 -36.66 30.89 35.74
CA MET A 725 -37.91 30.15 35.97
C MET A 725 -39.04 30.51 35.01
N LYS A 726 -39.10 31.78 34.58
CA LYS A 726 -40.07 32.24 33.59
C LYS A 726 -39.85 31.68 32.17
N SER A 727 -38.68 31.09 31.91
CA SER A 727 -38.34 30.49 30.61
C SER A 727 -38.90 29.07 30.47
N LEU A 728 -39.23 28.39 31.58
CA LEU A 728 -39.83 27.07 31.55
C LEU A 728 -41.16 27.09 30.78
N SER A 729 -41.32 26.12 29.88
CA SER A 729 -42.60 25.97 29.18
C SER A 729 -43.72 25.65 30.16
N THR A 730 -44.94 26.07 29.82
CA THR A 730 -46.15 25.73 30.59
C THR A 730 -46.35 24.21 30.69
N VAL A 731 -45.91 23.44 29.69
CA VAL A 731 -45.96 21.98 29.71
C VAL A 731 -44.96 21.39 30.70
N ALA A 732 -43.74 21.95 30.80
CA ALA A 732 -42.74 21.53 31.77
C ALA A 732 -43.19 21.83 33.21
N LEU A 733 -43.72 23.03 33.46
CA LEU A 733 -44.28 23.39 34.78
C LEU A 733 -45.45 22.49 35.20
N ARG A 734 -46.33 22.13 34.27
CA ARG A 734 -47.44 21.18 34.53
C ARG A 734 -46.97 19.75 34.81
N ALA A 735 -45.78 19.38 34.36
CA ALA A 735 -45.21 18.06 34.59
C ALA A 735 -44.52 17.92 35.94
N LEU A 736 -44.23 19.05 36.62
CA LEU A 736 -43.69 19.03 37.97
C LEU A 736 -44.66 18.36 38.94
N SER A 737 -44.12 17.50 39.81
CA SER A 737 -44.85 16.90 40.91
C SER A 737 -45.23 17.95 41.96
N ASN A 738 -46.18 17.59 42.82
CA ASN A 738 -46.61 18.45 43.92
C ASN A 738 -45.43 18.84 44.85
N ALA A 739 -44.53 17.89 45.15
CA ALA A 739 -43.35 18.17 45.97
C ALA A 739 -42.36 19.14 45.29
N GLN A 740 -42.24 19.06 43.96
CA GLN A 740 -41.40 19.99 43.19
C GLN A 740 -41.99 21.40 43.13
N ILE A 741 -43.32 21.54 43.06
CA ILE A 741 -44.00 22.84 43.12
C ILE A 741 -43.90 23.46 44.51
N ASP A 742 -44.08 22.66 45.57
CA ASP A 742 -43.96 23.09 46.98
C ASP A 742 -42.50 23.43 47.35
N GLY A 743 -41.52 22.85 46.65
CA GLY A 743 -40.10 23.17 46.82
C GLY A 743 -39.63 24.43 46.09
N LEU A 744 -40.50 25.12 45.34
CA LEU A 744 -40.14 26.39 44.71
C LEU A 744 -39.99 27.48 45.76
N THR A 745 -38.97 28.34 45.59
CA THR A 745 -38.83 29.51 46.46
C THR A 745 -39.90 30.57 46.12
N SER A 746 -40.21 31.44 47.08
CA SER A 746 -41.17 32.53 46.84
C SER A 746 -40.72 33.48 45.71
N ASP A 747 -39.41 33.69 45.54
CA ASP A 747 -38.87 34.49 44.42
C ASP A 747 -39.09 33.80 43.07
N GLN A 748 -38.92 32.48 43.01
CA GLN A 748 -39.20 31.69 41.81
C GLN A 748 -40.69 31.67 41.46
N LEU A 749 -41.58 31.52 42.44
CA LEU A 749 -43.04 31.61 42.25
C LEU A 749 -43.45 33.00 41.74
N ARG A 750 -42.87 34.08 42.29
CA ARG A 750 -43.11 35.45 41.83
C ARG A 750 -42.56 35.73 40.44
N ALA A 751 -41.50 35.04 40.02
CA ALA A 751 -40.93 35.21 38.69
C ALA A 751 -41.75 34.54 37.58
N LEU A 752 -42.63 33.58 37.91
CA LEU A 752 -43.51 32.96 36.92
C LEU A 752 -44.42 33.99 36.25
N SER A 753 -44.57 33.89 34.93
CA SER A 753 -45.55 34.70 34.21
C SER A 753 -46.98 34.33 34.59
N SER A 754 -47.92 35.26 34.43
CA SER A 754 -49.36 34.98 34.65
C SER A 754 -49.86 33.80 33.79
N GLY A 755 -49.30 33.60 32.59
CA GLY A 755 -49.63 32.45 31.75
C GLY A 755 -49.13 31.12 32.32
N GLN A 756 -47.96 31.12 32.96
CA GLN A 756 -47.42 29.95 33.66
C GLN A 756 -48.23 29.60 34.91
N ILE A 757 -48.61 30.60 35.73
CA ILE A 757 -49.49 30.41 36.90
C ILE A 757 -50.86 29.85 36.48
N ASN A 758 -51.48 30.42 35.44
CA ASN A 758 -52.74 29.92 34.90
C ASN A 758 -52.63 28.49 34.36
N SER A 759 -51.43 28.09 33.89
CA SER A 759 -51.21 26.75 33.35
C SER A 759 -51.10 25.66 34.42
N LEU A 760 -50.84 25.99 35.69
CA LEU A 760 -50.74 25.00 36.77
C LEU A 760 -52.01 24.15 36.87
N THR A 761 -51.86 22.89 37.24
CA THR A 761 -53.01 22.03 37.47
C THR A 761 -53.73 22.40 38.77
N THR A 762 -55.01 22.04 38.89
CA THR A 762 -55.77 22.26 40.13
C THR A 762 -55.15 21.55 41.33
N ALA A 763 -54.56 20.36 41.13
CA ALA A 763 -53.85 19.63 42.17
C ALA A 763 -52.56 20.34 42.62
N GLN A 764 -51.79 20.90 41.68
CA GLN A 764 -50.59 21.69 42.00
C GLN A 764 -50.95 22.96 42.78
N VAL A 765 -51.98 23.70 42.36
CA VAL A 765 -52.44 24.92 43.08
C VAL A 765 -53.01 24.57 44.47
N GLN A 766 -53.77 23.48 44.58
CA GLN A 766 -54.29 23.01 45.86
C GLN A 766 -53.17 22.60 46.83
N ASN A 767 -52.02 22.13 46.33
CA ASN A 767 -50.90 21.73 47.16
C ASN A 767 -50.06 22.89 47.71
N LEU A 768 -50.16 24.09 47.12
CA LEU A 768 -49.43 25.27 47.61
C LEU A 768 -49.84 25.60 49.05
N ASN A 769 -48.87 25.86 49.91
CA ASN A 769 -49.19 26.39 51.23
C ASN A 769 -49.70 27.85 51.12
N THR A 770 -50.25 28.38 52.21
CA THR A 770 -50.82 29.74 52.18
C THR A 770 -49.76 30.83 52.05
N ASP A 771 -48.53 30.60 52.53
CA ASP A 771 -47.44 31.57 52.37
C ASP A 771 -47.07 31.71 50.88
N ASP A 772 -47.04 30.61 50.13
CA ASP A 772 -46.81 30.61 48.68
C ASP A 772 -47.94 31.29 47.92
N LEU A 773 -49.20 31.01 48.27
CA LEU A 773 -50.36 31.68 47.67
C LEU A 773 -50.33 33.19 47.92
N ASN A 774 -49.96 33.61 49.13
CA ASN A 774 -49.82 35.01 49.50
C ASN A 774 -48.55 35.66 48.94
N SER A 775 -47.58 34.86 48.49
CA SER A 775 -46.39 35.36 47.79
C SER A 775 -46.68 35.77 46.35
N LEU A 776 -47.78 35.28 45.75
CA LEU A 776 -48.17 35.67 44.39
C LEU A 776 -48.50 37.17 44.33
N THR A 777 -48.10 37.81 43.24
CA THR A 777 -48.54 39.19 42.96
C THR A 777 -50.04 39.21 42.67
N SER A 778 -50.70 40.36 42.89
CA SER A 778 -52.13 40.52 42.58
C SER A 778 -52.45 40.16 41.13
N ASP A 779 -51.58 40.52 40.17
CA ASP A 779 -51.74 40.16 38.75
C ASP A 779 -51.64 38.64 38.51
N GLN A 780 -50.73 37.95 39.19
CA GLN A 780 -50.61 36.48 39.10
C GLN A 780 -51.84 35.80 39.73
N PHE A 781 -52.26 36.25 40.92
CA PHE A 781 -53.40 35.68 41.64
C PHE A 781 -54.72 35.87 40.86
N ASN A 782 -54.94 37.07 40.32
CA ASN A 782 -56.07 37.38 39.44
C ASN A 782 -56.16 36.44 38.23
N LYS A 783 -55.02 35.90 37.77
CA LYS A 783 -54.93 35.06 36.57
C LYS A 783 -55.10 33.58 36.87
N LEU A 784 -55.33 33.18 38.12
CA LEU A 784 -55.80 31.83 38.44
C LEU A 784 -57.15 31.58 37.77
N SER A 785 -57.29 30.44 37.10
CA SER A 785 -58.56 30.02 36.53
C SER A 785 -59.61 29.77 37.62
N THR A 786 -60.89 29.86 37.26
CA THR A 786 -62.00 29.55 38.17
C THR A 786 -61.91 28.12 38.72
N ALA A 787 -61.39 27.17 37.95
CA ALA A 787 -61.15 25.80 38.40
C ALA A 787 -60.01 25.71 39.44
N GLN A 788 -58.93 26.48 39.28
CA GLN A 788 -57.84 26.55 40.25
C GLN A 788 -58.31 27.18 41.58
N ILE A 789 -59.11 28.26 41.52
CA ILE A 789 -59.71 28.88 42.72
C ILE A 789 -60.69 27.92 43.41
N ALA A 790 -61.55 27.23 42.66
CA ALA A 790 -62.47 26.25 43.21
C ALA A 790 -61.76 25.03 43.85
N ALA A 791 -60.52 24.74 43.43
CA ALA A 791 -59.71 23.66 44.01
C ALA A 791 -59.02 24.03 45.33
N LEU A 792 -58.92 25.32 45.67
CA LEU A 792 -58.36 25.75 46.95
C LEU A 792 -59.18 25.18 48.12
N THR A 793 -58.50 24.74 49.16
CA THR A 793 -59.17 24.31 50.38
C THR A 793 -59.80 25.50 51.10
N ALA A 794 -60.83 25.22 51.90
CA ALA A 794 -61.44 26.22 52.77
C ALA A 794 -60.39 26.89 53.69
N ASN A 795 -59.42 26.11 54.19
CA ASN A 795 -58.33 26.64 55.02
C ASN A 795 -57.40 27.59 54.24
N GLN A 796 -57.07 27.27 52.98
CA GLN A 796 -56.28 28.18 52.14
C GLN A 796 -57.00 29.50 51.94
N ILE A 797 -58.30 29.48 51.56
CA ILE A 797 -59.11 30.68 51.35
C ILE A 797 -59.19 31.54 52.63
N GLY A 798 -59.44 30.93 53.78
CA GLY A 798 -59.54 31.66 55.05
C GLY A 798 -58.24 32.31 55.51
N ASN A 799 -57.07 31.81 55.07
CA ASN A 799 -55.76 32.37 55.41
C ASN A 799 -55.14 33.25 54.30
N LEU A 800 -55.88 33.53 53.21
CA LEU A 800 -55.39 34.45 52.17
C LEU A 800 -55.26 35.88 52.71
N ALA A 801 -54.24 36.59 52.25
CA ALA A 801 -54.16 38.03 52.47
C ALA A 801 -55.33 38.73 51.76
N THR A 802 -55.86 39.81 52.35
CA THR A 802 -56.97 40.57 51.77
C THR A 802 -56.64 41.05 50.34
N ASP A 803 -55.40 41.45 50.08
CA ASP A 803 -54.97 41.88 48.75
C ASP A 803 -55.10 40.78 47.69
N ASN A 804 -54.93 39.50 48.06
CA ASN A 804 -55.13 38.38 47.13
C ASN A 804 -56.62 38.11 46.88
N LEU A 805 -57.46 38.21 47.91
CA LEU A 805 -58.91 38.12 47.76
C LEU A 805 -59.44 39.26 46.87
N ASN A 806 -58.97 40.49 47.08
CA ASN A 806 -59.38 41.65 46.28
C ASN A 806 -58.78 41.63 44.87
N ALA A 807 -57.70 40.87 44.65
CA ALA A 807 -57.18 40.62 43.31
C ALA A 807 -58.07 39.65 42.51
N MET A 808 -58.97 38.90 43.14
CA MET A 808 -59.89 38.02 42.42
C MET A 808 -60.93 38.84 41.64
N GLY A 809 -61.31 38.36 40.46
CA GLY A 809 -62.46 38.88 39.73
C GLY A 809 -63.74 38.14 40.10
N THR A 810 -64.88 38.76 39.78
CA THR A 810 -66.23 38.22 40.00
C THR A 810 -66.43 36.76 39.55
N GLN A 811 -65.84 36.32 38.44
CA GLN A 811 -65.95 34.92 38.00
C GLN A 811 -65.28 33.92 38.95
N GLN A 812 -64.20 34.32 39.62
CA GLN A 812 -63.49 33.48 40.59
C GLN A 812 -64.29 33.40 41.90
N PHE A 813 -64.90 34.50 42.36
CA PHE A 813 -65.85 34.49 43.48
C PHE A 813 -67.08 33.62 43.20
N ALA A 814 -67.60 33.66 41.97
CA ALA A 814 -68.71 32.79 41.56
C ALA A 814 -68.34 31.30 41.55
N ALA A 815 -67.05 30.97 41.49
CA ALA A 815 -66.55 29.59 41.51
C ALA A 815 -66.35 29.05 42.94
N LEU A 816 -66.43 29.89 43.97
CA LEU A 816 -66.26 29.46 45.36
C LEU A 816 -67.42 28.55 45.80
N SER A 817 -67.07 27.49 46.52
CA SER A 817 -67.99 26.61 47.22
C SER A 817 -68.49 27.24 48.52
N SER A 818 -69.57 26.69 49.09
CA SER A 818 -70.07 27.11 50.39
C SER A 818 -69.06 26.95 51.52
N ALA A 819 -68.24 25.89 51.49
CA ALA A 819 -67.19 25.69 52.49
C ALA A 819 -66.08 26.75 52.40
N GLN A 820 -65.71 27.16 51.18
CA GLN A 820 -64.70 28.19 50.97
C GLN A 820 -65.20 29.58 51.37
N VAL A 821 -66.43 29.94 51.00
CA VAL A 821 -67.07 31.21 51.44
C VAL A 821 -67.24 31.24 52.95
N GLY A 822 -67.68 30.13 53.55
CA GLY A 822 -67.81 29.99 55.00
C GLY A 822 -66.48 30.01 55.76
N ALA A 823 -65.33 29.90 55.09
CA ALA A 823 -64.02 30.00 55.72
C ALA A 823 -63.44 31.42 55.71
N LEU A 824 -64.06 32.37 55.00
CA LEU A 824 -63.63 33.77 55.01
C LEU A 824 -63.75 34.36 56.41
N THR A 825 -62.73 35.03 56.91
CA THR A 825 -62.83 35.72 58.20
C THR A 825 -63.74 36.93 58.10
N THR A 826 -64.26 37.41 59.24
CA THR A 826 -65.02 38.68 59.31
C THR A 826 -64.20 39.87 58.79
N ASP A 827 -62.88 39.85 59.02
CA ASP A 827 -61.96 40.88 58.54
C ASP A 827 -61.74 40.83 57.02
N GLN A 828 -61.86 39.65 56.41
CA GLN A 828 -61.80 39.48 54.95
C GLN A 828 -63.14 39.89 54.31
N LEU A 829 -64.27 39.46 54.88
CA LEU A 829 -65.61 39.77 54.36
C LEU A 829 -65.88 41.27 54.32
N SER A 830 -65.56 42.00 55.39
CA SER A 830 -65.76 43.46 55.49
C SER A 830 -64.87 44.30 54.56
N LYS A 831 -63.94 43.66 53.85
CA LYS A 831 -63.02 44.31 52.90
C LYS A 831 -63.26 43.88 51.45
N LEU A 832 -64.31 43.08 51.19
CA LEU A 832 -64.68 42.66 49.86
C LEU A 832 -65.30 43.82 49.07
N GLU A 833 -65.12 43.80 47.76
CA GLU A 833 -65.87 44.70 46.89
C GLU A 833 -67.32 44.22 46.77
N THR A 834 -68.26 45.16 46.72
CA THR A 834 -69.70 44.83 46.57
C THR A 834 -69.99 44.05 45.29
N ALA A 835 -69.20 44.26 44.22
CA ALA A 835 -69.29 43.49 43.00
C ALA A 835 -68.92 42.01 43.19
N ASP A 836 -67.91 41.74 44.02
CA ASP A 836 -67.45 40.39 44.33
C ASP A 836 -68.42 39.65 45.26
N LEU A 837 -68.93 40.35 46.28
CA LEU A 837 -69.99 39.82 47.14
C LEU A 837 -71.24 39.44 46.34
N ARG A 838 -71.62 40.26 45.34
CA ARG A 838 -72.71 39.96 44.40
C ARG A 838 -72.43 38.79 43.47
N ALA A 839 -71.15 38.50 43.21
CA ALA A 839 -70.75 37.38 42.37
C ALA A 839 -70.81 36.04 43.13
N VAL A 840 -70.79 36.05 44.47
CA VAL A 840 -70.96 34.85 45.29
C VAL A 840 -72.31 34.20 44.99
N THR A 841 -72.29 32.93 44.63
CA THR A 841 -73.52 32.21 44.27
C THR A 841 -74.44 32.03 45.48
N THR A 842 -75.74 31.91 45.22
CA THR A 842 -76.74 31.63 46.26
C THR A 842 -76.45 30.36 47.06
N THR A 843 -75.86 29.34 46.42
CA THR A 843 -75.43 28.12 47.11
C THR A 843 -74.23 28.37 48.02
N ALA A 844 -73.25 29.16 47.57
CA ALA A 844 -72.04 29.43 48.34
C ALA A 844 -72.30 30.35 49.54
N LEU A 845 -73.16 31.36 49.37
CA LEU A 845 -73.59 32.28 50.43
C LEU A 845 -74.19 31.58 51.65
N ARG A 846 -74.83 30.42 51.47
CA ARG A 846 -75.36 29.62 52.59
C ARG A 846 -74.27 29.03 53.49
N GLY A 847 -73.01 29.12 53.08
CA GLY A 847 -71.86 28.76 53.89
C GLY A 847 -71.51 29.76 54.98
N LEU A 848 -71.99 31.02 54.90
CA LEU A 848 -71.71 32.02 55.91
C LEU A 848 -72.38 31.68 57.26
N SER A 849 -71.64 31.88 58.35
CA SER A 849 -72.17 31.88 59.71
C SER A 849 -72.97 33.15 59.97
N SER A 850 -73.74 33.17 61.07
CA SER A 850 -74.41 34.38 61.54
C SER A 850 -73.42 35.53 61.82
N ASP A 851 -72.26 35.21 62.39
CA ASP A 851 -71.25 36.21 62.76
C ASP A 851 -70.59 36.82 61.52
N GLN A 852 -70.39 36.01 60.47
CA GLN A 852 -69.91 36.48 59.17
C GLN A 852 -70.94 37.38 58.48
N VAL A 853 -72.24 37.04 58.55
CA VAL A 853 -73.31 37.89 58.03
C VAL A 853 -73.40 39.21 58.81
N ASN A 854 -73.25 39.19 60.13
CA ASN A 854 -73.23 40.37 60.98
C ASN A 854 -71.98 41.25 60.74
N SER A 855 -70.91 40.71 60.16
CA SER A 855 -69.70 41.48 59.84
C SER A 855 -69.78 42.24 58.52
N LEU A 856 -70.80 41.97 57.69
CA LEU A 856 -71.06 42.75 56.50
C LEU A 856 -71.49 44.16 56.88
N THR A 857 -71.01 45.14 56.14
CA THR A 857 -71.51 46.51 56.24
C THR A 857 -72.92 46.59 55.68
N SER A 858 -73.71 47.55 56.15
CA SER A 858 -75.08 47.73 55.64
C SER A 858 -75.12 48.05 54.15
N ASP A 859 -74.08 48.71 53.60
CA ASP A 859 -73.91 48.92 52.16
C ASP A 859 -73.70 47.60 51.40
N GLU A 860 -72.91 46.68 51.96
CA GLU A 860 -72.70 45.34 51.40
C GLU A 860 -73.99 44.51 51.43
N VAL A 861 -74.73 44.53 52.55
CA VAL A 861 -76.05 43.86 52.65
C VAL A 861 -77.04 44.45 51.64
N GLY A 862 -77.12 45.78 51.55
CA GLY A 862 -77.95 46.47 50.57
C GLY A 862 -77.56 46.18 49.11
N SER A 863 -76.30 45.82 48.86
CA SER A 863 -75.82 45.45 47.52
C SER A 863 -76.19 44.04 47.09
N LEU A 864 -76.62 43.16 48.01
CA LEU A 864 -76.96 41.76 47.70
C LEU A 864 -78.08 41.67 46.66
N THR A 865 -78.01 40.69 45.77
CA THR A 865 -79.12 40.46 44.83
C THR A 865 -80.33 39.89 45.56
N THR A 866 -81.52 40.03 44.95
CA THR A 866 -82.74 39.42 45.46
C THR A 866 -82.61 37.89 45.57
N ALA A 867 -81.92 37.24 44.63
CA ALA A 867 -81.65 35.81 44.69
C ALA A 867 -80.78 35.43 45.90
N GLN A 868 -79.77 36.26 46.22
CA GLN A 868 -78.87 36.07 47.36
C GLN A 868 -79.63 36.24 48.68
N ILE A 869 -80.44 37.30 48.85
CA ILE A 869 -81.28 37.50 50.03
C ILE A 869 -82.28 36.34 50.22
N ALA A 870 -82.96 35.92 49.16
CA ALA A 870 -83.88 34.77 49.22
C ALA A 870 -83.19 33.45 49.60
N SER A 871 -81.88 33.34 49.32
CA SER A 871 -81.11 32.13 49.60
C SER A 871 -80.57 32.05 51.03
N LEU A 872 -80.57 33.14 51.79
CA LEU A 872 -80.09 33.15 53.18
C LEU A 872 -80.93 32.23 54.06
N SER A 873 -80.28 31.51 54.98
CA SER A 873 -80.98 30.74 56.00
C SER A 873 -81.64 31.65 57.03
N THR A 874 -82.56 31.11 57.81
CA THR A 874 -83.21 31.86 58.91
C THR A 874 -82.18 32.33 59.96
N VAL A 875 -81.13 31.53 60.21
CA VAL A 875 -80.04 31.88 61.13
C VAL A 875 -79.17 33.01 60.57
N GLN A 876 -78.91 33.01 59.26
CA GLN A 876 -78.17 34.09 58.60
C GLN A 876 -78.99 35.40 58.60
N ILE A 877 -80.30 35.33 58.33
CA ILE A 877 -81.19 36.50 58.44
C ILE A 877 -81.22 37.04 59.88
N GLN A 878 -81.17 36.18 60.90
CA GLN A 878 -81.05 36.61 62.29
C GLN A 878 -79.72 37.29 62.63
N GLY A 879 -78.67 37.02 61.86
CA GLY A 879 -77.38 37.70 61.98
C GLY A 879 -77.33 39.09 61.35
N LEU A 880 -78.40 39.56 60.69
CA LEU A 880 -78.46 40.93 60.18
C LEU A 880 -78.72 41.92 61.31
N GLU A 881 -78.08 43.08 61.29
CA GLU A 881 -78.40 44.14 62.24
C GLU A 881 -79.65 44.92 61.79
N ALA A 882 -80.20 45.72 62.70
CA ALA A 882 -81.30 46.62 62.36
C ALA A 882 -80.91 47.59 61.21
N ALA A 883 -79.67 48.07 61.21
CA ALA A 883 -79.15 48.93 60.14
C ALA A 883 -79.13 48.21 58.77
N ASP A 884 -78.82 46.92 58.75
CA ASP A 884 -78.79 46.12 57.53
C ASP A 884 -80.19 45.91 56.96
N MET A 885 -81.18 45.69 57.84
CA MET A 885 -82.58 45.58 57.46
C MET A 885 -83.13 46.88 56.86
N ALA A 886 -82.63 48.03 57.32
CA ALA A 886 -82.95 49.34 56.73
C ALA A 886 -82.25 49.55 55.38
N ALA A 887 -81.09 48.94 55.15
CA ALA A 887 -80.38 49.01 53.88
C ALA A 887 -80.97 48.10 52.77
N LEU A 888 -81.87 47.16 53.12
CA LEU A 888 -82.59 46.36 52.14
C LEU A 888 -83.61 47.20 51.38
N GLY A 889 -83.49 47.25 50.05
CA GLY A 889 -84.49 47.88 49.20
C GLY A 889 -85.74 47.03 49.01
N THR A 890 -86.78 47.66 48.44
CA THR A 890 -88.11 47.07 48.23
C THR A 890 -88.09 45.67 47.62
N ALA A 891 -87.22 45.44 46.62
CA ALA A 891 -87.15 44.17 45.91
C ALA A 891 -86.48 43.05 46.75
N GLN A 892 -85.55 43.38 47.64
CA GLN A 892 -84.89 42.43 48.54
C GLN A 892 -85.81 42.02 49.69
N VAL A 893 -86.58 42.97 50.24
CA VAL A 893 -87.60 42.68 51.25
C VAL A 893 -88.72 41.80 50.67
N ALA A 894 -89.08 42.01 49.39
CA ALA A 894 -90.16 41.28 48.74
C ALA A 894 -89.91 39.78 48.61
N VAL A 895 -88.64 39.38 48.53
CA VAL A 895 -88.24 37.98 48.31
C VAL A 895 -87.96 37.23 49.61
N LEU A 896 -88.15 37.86 50.78
CA LEU A 896 -88.10 37.17 52.06
C LEU A 896 -89.16 36.05 52.09
N SER A 897 -88.69 34.83 52.28
CA SER A 897 -89.57 33.67 52.47
C SER A 897 -90.33 33.77 53.79
N SER A 898 -91.40 33.00 53.92
CA SER A 898 -92.17 32.88 55.16
C SER A 898 -91.29 32.47 56.35
N ALA A 899 -90.36 31.54 56.14
CA ALA A 899 -89.44 31.11 57.20
C ALA A 899 -88.45 32.22 57.61
N GLN A 900 -87.92 32.97 56.64
CA GLN A 900 -87.00 34.09 56.92
C GLN A 900 -87.72 35.23 57.64
N ALA A 901 -88.91 35.62 57.18
CA ALA A 901 -89.73 36.65 57.82
C ALA A 901 -90.10 36.25 59.26
N GLN A 902 -90.48 34.99 59.48
CA GLN A 902 -90.71 34.45 60.82
C GLN A 902 -89.44 34.46 61.70
N GLY A 903 -88.26 34.31 61.09
CA GLY A 903 -86.98 34.33 61.78
C GLY A 903 -86.54 35.71 62.29
N LEU A 904 -87.12 36.81 61.78
CA LEU A 904 -86.70 38.18 62.13
C LEU A 904 -86.91 38.50 63.62
N SER A 905 -86.01 39.27 64.23
CA SER A 905 -86.28 39.88 65.52
C SER A 905 -87.32 41.01 65.37
N THR A 906 -87.92 41.44 66.48
CA THR A 906 -88.80 42.62 66.48
C THR A 906 -88.06 43.89 66.03
N ASP A 907 -86.78 44.01 66.38
CA ASP A 907 -85.96 45.16 66.04
C ASP A 907 -85.58 45.17 64.55
N GLN A 908 -85.22 44.00 64.00
CA GLN A 908 -84.99 43.82 62.57
C GLN A 908 -86.24 44.12 61.75
N LEU A 909 -87.40 43.65 62.20
CA LEU A 909 -88.67 43.90 61.52
C LEU A 909 -89.05 45.38 61.59
N ALA A 910 -88.87 46.04 62.75
CA ALA A 910 -89.13 47.47 62.92
C ALA A 910 -88.21 48.37 62.08
N ALA A 911 -87.00 47.88 61.76
CA ALA A 911 -86.03 48.61 60.95
C ALA A 911 -86.28 48.54 59.43
N ILE A 912 -87.11 47.61 58.95
CA ILE A 912 -87.54 47.60 57.54
C ILE A 912 -88.28 48.92 57.25
N GLU A 913 -87.86 49.67 56.24
CA GLU A 913 -88.52 50.93 55.94
C GLU A 913 -90.02 50.73 55.64
N ALA A 914 -90.85 51.71 56.02
CA ALA A 914 -92.27 51.66 55.72
C ALA A 914 -92.53 51.54 54.20
N GLY A 915 -91.66 52.10 53.36
CA GLY A 915 -91.74 51.93 51.91
C GLY A 915 -91.61 50.47 51.45
N ASP A 916 -90.87 49.64 52.18
CA ASP A 916 -90.47 48.28 51.81
C ASP A 916 -91.29 47.21 52.50
N ILE A 917 -91.82 47.43 53.71
CA ILE A 917 -92.65 46.45 54.42
C ILE A 917 -93.89 46.01 53.61
N LYS A 918 -94.40 46.90 52.75
CA LYS A 918 -95.53 46.62 51.85
C LYS A 918 -95.18 45.60 50.74
N SER A 919 -93.90 45.34 50.51
CA SER A 919 -93.42 44.40 49.51
C SER A 919 -93.40 42.96 50.03
N LEU A 920 -93.46 42.76 51.36
CA LEU A 920 -93.60 41.42 51.95
C LEU A 920 -94.78 40.68 51.34
N SER A 921 -94.56 39.44 50.92
CA SER A 921 -95.65 38.60 50.46
C SER A 921 -96.70 38.39 51.57
N THR A 922 -97.95 38.20 51.17
CA THR A 922 -99.03 37.82 52.11
C THR A 922 -98.67 36.57 52.91
N LEU A 923 -97.92 35.63 52.32
CA LEU A 923 -97.41 34.44 53.01
C LEU A 923 -96.32 34.76 54.04
N ALA A 924 -95.40 35.68 53.74
CA ALA A 924 -94.37 36.10 54.67
C ALA A 924 -94.95 36.86 55.87
N LEU A 925 -95.90 37.77 55.61
CA LEU A 925 -96.62 38.49 56.66
C LEU A 925 -97.42 37.54 57.56
N ARG A 926 -98.08 36.52 56.98
CA ARG A 926 -98.76 35.46 57.73
C ARG A 926 -97.83 34.57 58.55
N ALA A 927 -96.55 34.50 58.21
CA ALA A 927 -95.59 33.69 58.95
C ALA A 927 -95.04 34.42 60.19
N LEU A 928 -95.27 35.73 60.31
CA LEU A 928 -94.86 36.50 61.48
C LEU A 928 -95.58 35.99 62.74
N SER A 929 -94.79 35.85 63.81
CA SER A 929 -95.30 35.60 65.14
C SER A 929 -96.08 36.80 65.67
N ASN A 930 -96.87 36.54 66.71
CA ASN A 930 -97.64 37.58 67.39
C ASN A 930 -96.73 38.72 67.89
N ALA A 931 -95.58 38.41 68.50
CA ALA A 931 -94.63 39.43 68.96
C ALA A 931 -94.06 40.29 67.83
N GLN A 932 -93.81 39.71 66.66
CA GLN A 932 -93.34 40.42 65.47
C GLN A 932 -94.41 41.37 64.91
N LEU A 933 -95.67 40.92 64.82
CA LEU A 933 -96.78 41.77 64.39
C LEU A 933 -97.01 42.95 65.35
N ASP A 934 -96.88 42.72 66.67
CA ASP A 934 -96.97 43.79 67.68
C ASP A 934 -95.81 44.79 67.59
N GLY A 935 -94.64 44.32 67.16
CA GLY A 935 -93.43 45.14 66.98
C GLY A 935 -93.46 46.06 65.77
N LEU A 936 -94.47 45.97 64.88
CA LEU A 936 -94.59 46.85 63.73
C LEU A 936 -94.85 48.30 64.14
N THR A 937 -94.10 49.22 63.55
CA THR A 937 -94.29 50.66 63.76
C THR A 937 -95.61 51.13 63.14
N SER A 938 -96.11 52.28 63.62
CA SER A 938 -97.34 52.87 63.08
C SER A 938 -97.23 53.20 61.58
N ASP A 939 -96.03 53.52 61.09
CA ASP A 939 -95.81 53.84 59.68
C ASP A 939 -95.68 52.58 58.81
N GLN A 940 -95.14 51.49 59.35
CA GLN A 940 -95.16 50.20 58.67
C GLN A 940 -96.57 49.63 58.54
N LEU A 941 -97.38 49.69 59.61
CA LEU A 941 -98.80 49.30 59.59
C LEU A 941 -99.59 50.11 58.53
N ARG A 942 -99.31 51.41 58.40
CA ARG A 942 -99.88 52.28 57.36
C ARG A 942 -99.46 51.90 55.93
N ALA A 943 -98.27 51.35 55.77
CA ALA A 943 -97.77 50.99 54.45
C ALA A 943 -98.32 49.66 53.94
N LEU A 944 -98.78 48.78 54.83
CA LEU A 944 -99.37 47.49 54.43
C LEU A 944 -100.56 47.68 53.48
N SER A 945 -100.56 46.94 52.39
CA SER A 945 -101.69 46.91 51.47
C SER A 945 -102.91 46.24 52.11
N SER A 946 -104.10 46.57 51.62
CA SER A 946 -105.35 45.93 52.07
C SER A 946 -105.31 44.42 51.87
N SER A 947 -104.65 43.93 50.80
CA SER A 947 -104.46 42.50 50.56
C SER A 947 -103.54 41.83 51.59
N GLN A 948 -102.53 42.54 52.10
CA GLN A 948 -101.64 42.05 53.15
C GLN A 948 -102.38 41.97 54.49
N ILE A 949 -103.10 43.01 54.87
CA ILE A 949 -103.88 43.05 56.13
C ILE A 949 -104.98 41.97 56.13
N ASN A 950 -105.68 41.81 55.01
CA ASN A 950 -106.74 40.80 54.87
C ASN A 950 -106.21 39.37 54.75
N SER A 951 -104.90 39.20 54.50
CA SER A 951 -104.32 37.86 54.43
C SER A 951 -103.98 37.27 55.79
N LEU A 952 -104.06 38.02 56.89
CA LEU A 952 -103.76 37.53 58.23
C LEU A 952 -104.69 36.37 58.64
N THR A 953 -104.18 35.43 59.43
CA THR A 953 -105.01 34.32 59.97
C THR A 953 -105.90 34.79 61.11
N THR A 954 -106.99 34.08 61.44
CA THR A 954 -107.88 34.42 62.56
C THR A 954 -107.14 34.65 63.88
N GLY A 955 -106.11 33.84 64.19
CA GLY A 955 -105.28 34.05 65.39
C GLY A 955 -104.35 35.27 65.35
N GLN A 956 -104.02 35.78 64.16
CA GLN A 956 -103.29 37.04 63.96
C GLN A 956 -104.24 38.23 63.85
N VAL A 957 -105.45 38.02 63.33
CA VAL A 957 -106.53 39.01 63.27
C VAL A 957 -106.99 39.37 64.69
N ASP A 958 -106.98 38.44 65.64
CA ASP A 958 -107.20 38.75 67.07
C ASP A 958 -106.17 39.77 67.64
N GLN A 959 -105.00 39.94 67.01
CA GLN A 959 -104.03 40.99 67.41
C GLN A 959 -104.47 42.40 66.97
N PHE A 960 -105.45 42.59 66.07
CA PHE A 960 -106.00 43.92 65.76
C PHE A 960 -106.58 44.60 67.02
N ASN A 961 -107.11 43.81 67.95
CA ASN A 961 -107.54 44.24 69.29
C ASN A 961 -106.41 44.75 70.19
N LYS A 962 -105.14 44.52 69.83
CA LYS A 962 -103.97 44.97 70.60
C LYS A 962 -103.23 46.12 69.95
N LEU A 963 -103.56 46.46 68.70
CA LEU A 963 -103.10 47.71 68.11
C LEU A 963 -103.53 48.86 69.02
N SER A 964 -102.58 49.74 69.32
CA SER A 964 -102.89 50.95 70.07
C SER A 964 -103.91 51.78 69.29
N THR A 965 -104.70 52.59 70.00
CA THR A 965 -105.60 53.55 69.37
C THR A 965 -104.86 54.48 68.40
N GLY A 966 -103.58 54.77 68.68
CA GLY A 966 -102.68 55.48 67.77
C GLY A 966 -102.38 54.71 66.47
N GLN A 967 -102.10 53.41 66.53
CA GLN A 967 -101.88 52.55 65.35
C GLN A 967 -103.16 52.33 64.52
N ILE A 968 -104.34 52.34 65.15
CA ILE A 968 -105.62 52.23 64.44
C ILE A 968 -106.01 53.55 63.77
N ALA A 969 -105.88 54.66 64.48
CA ALA A 969 -106.06 56.00 63.91
C ALA A 969 -105.05 56.27 62.79
N ALA A 970 -103.93 55.53 62.78
CA ALA A 970 -102.92 55.64 61.77
C ALA A 970 -103.33 55.08 60.41
N LEU A 971 -104.17 54.03 60.35
CA LEU A 971 -104.61 53.42 59.09
C LEU A 971 -105.20 54.47 58.14
N THR A 972 -104.93 54.38 56.84
CA THR A 972 -105.58 55.27 55.87
C THR A 972 -107.06 54.93 55.74
N ALA A 973 -107.86 55.91 55.32
CA ALA A 973 -109.27 55.67 55.03
C ALA A 973 -109.46 54.52 54.02
N ASN A 974 -108.61 54.46 52.99
CA ASN A 974 -108.61 53.35 52.04
C ASN A 974 -108.25 52.00 52.65
N GLN A 975 -107.31 51.92 53.60
CA GLN A 975 -107.00 50.67 54.28
C GLN A 975 -108.20 50.19 55.08
N VAL A 976 -108.80 51.06 55.90
CA VAL A 976 -109.99 50.74 56.73
C VAL A 976 -111.18 50.32 55.87
N GLY A 977 -111.45 51.07 54.79
CA GLY A 977 -112.54 50.76 53.86
C GLY A 977 -112.35 49.47 53.05
N ASN A 978 -111.12 48.93 52.99
CA ASN A 978 -110.83 47.68 52.31
C ASN A 978 -110.53 46.52 53.26
N LEU A 979 -110.68 46.69 54.58
CA LEU A 979 -110.54 45.59 55.55
C LEU A 979 -111.62 44.53 55.31
N ALA A 980 -111.30 43.24 55.51
CA ALA A 980 -112.37 42.26 55.64
C ALA A 980 -113.18 42.57 56.91
N THR A 981 -114.48 42.26 56.91
CA THR A 981 -115.32 42.51 58.09
C THR A 981 -114.77 41.80 59.34
N ASP A 982 -114.18 40.61 59.19
CA ASP A 982 -113.55 39.89 60.28
C ASP A 982 -112.41 40.71 60.94
N ASN A 983 -111.65 41.48 60.17
CA ASN A 983 -110.62 42.39 60.72
C ASN A 983 -111.23 43.57 61.47
N LEU A 984 -112.36 44.11 60.98
CA LEU A 984 -113.08 45.22 61.63
C LEU A 984 -113.71 44.77 62.95
N ASN A 985 -114.30 43.58 62.99
CA ASN A 985 -114.92 43.02 64.19
C ASN A 985 -113.88 42.53 65.21
N ALA A 986 -112.67 42.21 64.75
CA ALA A 986 -111.55 41.94 65.63
C ALA A 986 -110.87 43.22 66.16
N MET A 987 -111.46 44.41 65.96
CA MET A 987 -111.03 45.64 66.63
C MET A 987 -111.81 45.82 67.92
N GLY A 988 -111.13 46.18 69.00
CA GLY A 988 -111.81 46.41 70.26
C GLY A 988 -112.59 47.71 70.16
N THR A 989 -113.62 47.86 70.98
CA THR A 989 -114.41 49.11 71.00
C THR A 989 -113.55 50.38 71.17
N GLN A 990 -112.41 50.32 71.88
CA GLN A 990 -111.50 51.46 71.97
C GLN A 990 -110.76 51.75 70.66
N GLN A 991 -110.36 50.71 69.93
CA GLN A 991 -109.78 50.80 68.61
C GLN A 991 -110.79 51.34 67.60
N PHE A 992 -112.02 50.80 67.58
CA PHE A 992 -113.08 51.26 66.67
C PHE A 992 -113.44 52.73 66.91
N ALA A 993 -113.43 53.18 68.17
CA ALA A 993 -113.60 54.58 68.53
C ALA A 993 -112.45 55.48 68.09
N ALA A 994 -111.25 54.93 67.92
CA ALA A 994 -110.08 55.66 67.44
C ALA A 994 -110.10 55.89 65.93
N LEU A 995 -111.01 55.24 65.18
CA LEU A 995 -111.20 55.53 63.77
C LEU A 995 -111.67 56.99 63.58
N SER A 996 -110.94 57.72 62.76
CA SER A 996 -111.31 59.06 62.33
C SER A 996 -112.61 59.04 61.51
N SER A 997 -113.26 60.19 61.42
CA SER A 997 -114.46 60.33 60.59
C SER A 997 -114.24 59.93 59.14
N THR A 998 -113.05 60.18 58.59
CA THR A 998 -112.71 59.78 57.22
C THR A 998 -112.51 58.27 57.08
N GLN A 999 -111.93 57.61 58.08
CA GLN A 999 -111.76 56.15 58.07
C GLN A 999 -113.10 55.42 58.21
N VAL A 1000 -113.97 55.86 59.11
CA VAL A 1000 -115.32 55.30 59.26
C VAL A 1000 -116.16 55.56 58.00
N ALA A 1001 -116.03 56.74 57.39
CA ALA A 1001 -116.68 57.06 56.12
C ALA A 1001 -116.17 56.25 54.92
N ALA A 1002 -115.00 55.61 55.03
CA ALA A 1002 -114.52 54.72 53.98
C ALA A 1002 -115.08 53.29 54.09
N LEU A 1003 -115.76 52.94 55.19
CA LEU A 1003 -116.37 51.62 55.35
C LEU A 1003 -117.47 51.43 54.31
N THR A 1004 -117.41 50.35 53.56
CA THR A 1004 -118.46 49.99 52.62
C THR A 1004 -119.76 49.68 53.35
N THR A 1005 -120.86 49.78 52.62
CA THR A 1005 -122.17 49.36 53.11
C THR A 1005 -122.16 47.90 53.59
N ASP A 1006 -121.44 47.02 52.89
CA ASP A 1006 -121.30 45.60 53.29
C ASP A 1006 -120.54 45.43 54.61
N GLN A 1007 -119.44 46.17 54.81
CA GLN A 1007 -118.70 46.15 56.08
C GLN A 1007 -119.58 46.65 57.24
N LEU A 1008 -120.23 47.81 57.08
CA LEU A 1008 -121.10 48.42 58.10
C LEU A 1008 -122.26 47.51 58.49
N SER A 1009 -122.87 46.83 57.51
CA SER A 1009 -123.97 45.88 57.76
C SER A 1009 -123.57 44.67 58.59
N LYS A 1010 -122.28 44.32 58.61
CA LYS A 1010 -121.74 43.14 59.27
C LYS A 1010 -120.89 43.49 60.50
N LEU A 1011 -120.86 44.75 60.90
CA LEU A 1011 -120.22 45.17 62.15
C LEU A 1011 -120.97 44.60 63.35
N GLU A 1012 -120.23 44.31 64.41
CA GLU A 1012 -120.85 44.03 65.70
C GLU A 1012 -121.50 45.31 66.25
N THR A 1013 -122.62 45.14 66.94
CA THR A 1013 -123.35 46.27 67.56
C THR A 1013 -122.48 47.05 68.55
N ALA A 1014 -121.53 46.38 69.21
CA ALA A 1014 -120.57 47.00 70.11
C ALA A 1014 -119.60 47.95 69.37
N ASP A 1015 -119.16 47.58 68.18
CA ASP A 1015 -118.26 48.38 67.35
C ASP A 1015 -118.98 49.60 66.79
N LEU A 1016 -120.22 49.43 66.34
CA LEU A 1016 -121.05 50.55 65.90
C LEU A 1016 -121.29 51.57 67.03
N ARG A 1017 -121.50 51.10 68.25
CA ARG A 1017 -121.59 51.96 69.44
C ARG A 1017 -120.32 52.70 69.77
N ALA A 1018 -119.17 52.12 69.43
CA ALA A 1018 -117.88 52.76 69.62
C ALA A 1018 -117.61 53.87 68.60
N VAL A 1019 -118.31 53.88 67.46
CA VAL A 1019 -118.17 54.94 66.46
C VAL A 1019 -118.47 56.30 67.07
N THR A 1020 -117.51 57.22 67.06
CA THR A 1020 -117.75 58.53 67.64
C THR A 1020 -118.84 59.28 66.89
N THR A 1021 -119.57 60.15 67.58
CA THR A 1021 -120.61 60.99 66.98
C THR A 1021 -120.11 61.80 65.77
N ASN A 1022 -118.85 62.24 65.82
CA ASN A 1022 -118.20 62.93 64.70
C ASN A 1022 -117.95 62.01 63.49
N ALA A 1023 -117.64 60.74 63.72
CA ALA A 1023 -117.43 59.78 62.65
C ALA A 1023 -118.74 59.34 61.98
N LEU A 1024 -119.81 59.15 62.77
CA LEU A 1024 -121.16 58.88 62.29
C LEU A 1024 -121.69 59.95 61.34
N ARG A 1025 -121.38 61.22 61.60
CA ARG A 1025 -121.71 62.33 60.70
C ARG A 1025 -121.04 62.24 59.33
N GLY A 1026 -119.90 61.56 59.24
CA GLY A 1026 -119.16 61.38 58.00
C GLY A 1026 -119.74 60.30 57.08
N LEU A 1027 -120.64 59.44 57.60
CA LEU A 1027 -121.28 58.39 56.81
C LEU A 1027 -122.26 58.98 55.79
N SER A 1028 -122.29 58.44 54.58
CA SER A 1028 -123.36 58.70 53.62
C SER A 1028 -124.69 58.12 54.08
N SER A 1029 -125.80 58.58 53.50
CA SER A 1029 -127.11 57.95 53.74
C SER A 1029 -127.10 56.46 53.41
N ASP A 1030 -126.45 56.06 52.30
CA ASP A 1030 -126.37 54.65 51.92
C ASP A 1030 -125.66 53.80 52.97
N GLN A 1031 -124.61 54.33 53.60
CA GLN A 1031 -123.89 53.69 54.69
C GLN A 1031 -124.74 53.57 55.96
N ILE A 1032 -125.49 54.61 56.33
CA ILE A 1032 -126.43 54.55 57.46
C ILE A 1032 -127.54 53.52 57.21
N ASN A 1033 -128.04 53.45 55.99
CA ASN A 1033 -129.10 52.52 55.59
C ASN A 1033 -128.64 51.07 55.53
N SER A 1034 -127.35 50.85 55.32
CA SER A 1034 -126.78 49.50 55.31
C SER A 1034 -126.67 48.90 56.70
N LEU A 1035 -126.80 49.70 57.76
CA LEU A 1035 -126.82 49.19 59.12
C LEU A 1035 -128.07 48.34 59.33
N THR A 1036 -127.92 47.22 60.03
CA THR A 1036 -129.08 46.44 60.44
C THR A 1036 -129.89 47.24 61.46
N SER A 1037 -131.20 47.00 61.53
CA SER A 1037 -132.06 47.67 62.51
C SER A 1037 -131.57 47.46 63.95
N ASP A 1038 -130.98 46.30 64.25
CA ASP A 1038 -130.33 46.01 65.54
C ASP A 1038 -129.09 46.88 65.78
N ALA A 1039 -128.29 47.13 64.74
CA ALA A 1039 -127.15 48.01 64.82
C ALA A 1039 -127.59 49.46 65.03
N VAL A 1040 -128.56 49.97 64.27
CA VAL A 1040 -129.14 51.32 64.48
C VAL A 1040 -129.70 51.47 65.89
N ALA A 1041 -130.44 50.47 66.38
CA ALA A 1041 -130.96 50.43 67.74
C ALA A 1041 -129.87 50.46 68.81
N SER A 1042 -128.73 49.84 68.54
CA SER A 1042 -127.63 49.77 69.49
C SER A 1042 -126.93 51.11 69.72
N MET A 1043 -126.99 52.04 68.75
CA MET A 1043 -126.33 53.35 68.83
C MET A 1043 -126.79 54.14 70.06
N GLY A 1044 -125.88 54.80 70.77
CA GLY A 1044 -126.26 55.70 71.86
C GLY A 1044 -127.17 56.85 71.38
N THR A 1045 -127.96 57.40 72.29
CA THR A 1045 -128.80 58.59 72.03
C THR A 1045 -128.01 59.72 71.36
N ASN A 1046 -126.79 59.98 71.83
CA ASN A 1046 -125.94 61.02 71.25
C ASN A 1046 -125.48 60.72 69.81
N GLN A 1047 -125.31 59.44 69.46
CA GLN A 1047 -124.95 59.00 68.11
C GLN A 1047 -126.12 59.21 67.15
N ILE A 1048 -127.32 58.82 67.57
CA ILE A 1048 -128.57 59.05 66.83
C ILE A 1048 -128.84 60.55 66.63
N ALA A 1049 -128.66 61.36 67.69
CA ALA A 1049 -128.84 62.81 67.63
C ALA A 1049 -127.91 63.52 66.64
N THR A 1050 -126.76 62.90 66.33
CA THR A 1050 -125.79 63.48 65.40
C THR A 1050 -126.03 63.12 63.94
N LEU A 1051 -126.96 62.21 63.65
CA LEU A 1051 -127.35 61.94 62.27
C LEU A 1051 -127.92 63.21 61.65
N SER A 1052 -127.44 63.56 60.46
CA SER A 1052 -128.02 64.66 59.69
C SER A 1052 -129.42 64.29 59.24
N THR A 1053 -130.25 65.29 58.96
CA THR A 1053 -131.61 65.07 58.46
C THR A 1053 -131.65 64.15 57.23
N VAL A 1054 -130.60 64.19 56.39
CA VAL A 1054 -130.46 63.38 55.17
C VAL A 1054 -130.10 61.92 55.50
N GLN A 1055 -129.35 61.68 56.57
CA GLN A 1055 -129.08 60.33 57.07
C GLN A 1055 -130.31 59.74 57.77
N ILE A 1056 -131.02 60.54 58.57
CA ILE A 1056 -132.26 60.14 59.26
C ILE A 1056 -133.34 59.77 58.25
N GLN A 1057 -133.48 60.52 57.17
CA GLN A 1057 -134.41 60.19 56.07
C GLN A 1057 -134.09 58.88 55.37
N GLY A 1058 -132.84 58.44 55.44
CA GLY A 1058 -132.43 57.17 54.88
C GLY A 1058 -132.90 55.98 55.71
N LEU A 1059 -133.07 56.14 57.03
CA LEU A 1059 -133.46 55.06 57.93
C LEU A 1059 -134.81 54.48 57.52
N GLU A 1060 -134.88 53.15 57.45
CA GLU A 1060 -136.14 52.48 57.18
C GLU A 1060 -137.04 52.56 58.41
N VAL A 1061 -138.35 52.38 58.19
CA VAL A 1061 -139.32 52.34 59.29
C VAL A 1061 -138.92 51.30 60.35
N ALA A 1062 -138.34 50.18 59.91
CA ALA A 1062 -137.85 49.13 60.79
C ALA A 1062 -136.77 49.65 61.77
N ASP A 1063 -135.85 50.47 61.28
CA ASP A 1063 -134.79 51.05 62.09
C ASP A 1063 -135.37 52.04 63.11
N MET A 1064 -136.29 52.90 62.66
CA MET A 1064 -136.97 53.85 63.55
C MET A 1064 -137.75 53.16 64.66
N THR A 1065 -138.35 52.00 64.39
CA THR A 1065 -139.07 51.22 65.41
C THR A 1065 -138.16 50.50 66.38
N ALA A 1066 -136.93 50.17 65.96
CA ALA A 1066 -135.96 49.50 66.80
C ALA A 1066 -135.29 50.47 67.80
N LEU A 1067 -135.42 51.78 67.58
CA LEU A 1067 -134.95 52.81 68.50
C LEU A 1067 -135.73 52.82 69.82
N THR A 1068 -135.00 52.94 70.92
CA THR A 1068 -135.58 53.20 72.22
C THR A 1068 -136.23 54.58 72.24
N THR A 1069 -137.19 54.78 73.15
CA THR A 1069 -137.88 56.07 73.32
C THR A 1069 -136.93 57.24 73.50
N GLY A 1070 -135.78 57.01 74.14
CA GLY A 1070 -134.73 58.02 74.32
C GLY A 1070 -134.06 58.41 73.01
N GLN A 1071 -133.80 57.46 72.10
CA GLN A 1071 -133.20 57.72 70.79
C GLN A 1071 -134.19 58.38 69.83
N VAL A 1072 -135.46 57.98 69.84
CA VAL A 1072 -136.50 58.64 69.04
C VAL A 1072 -136.68 60.11 69.45
N ALA A 1073 -136.52 60.43 70.74
CA ALA A 1073 -136.68 61.80 71.23
C ALA A 1073 -135.59 62.78 70.75
N VAL A 1074 -134.47 62.27 70.22
CA VAL A 1074 -133.36 63.09 69.72
C VAL A 1074 -133.25 63.10 68.19
N LEU A 1075 -134.14 62.38 67.50
CA LEU A 1075 -134.42 62.49 66.06
C LEU A 1075 -135.52 63.52 65.81
#